data_AF-A0A8H5JR03-F1
#
_entry.id   AF-A0A8H5JR03-F1
#
_cell.length_a   1.000
_cell.length_b   1.000
_cell.length_c   1.000
_cell.angle_alpha   90.00
_cell.angle_beta   90.00
_cell.angle_gamma   90.00
#
_symmetry.space_group_name_H-M   'P 1'
#
loop_
_entity.id
_entity.type
_entity.pdbx_description
1 polymer ?
#
loop_
_entity_poly.entity_id
_entity_poly.type
_entity_poly.pdbx_seq_one_letter_code
_entity_poly.pdbx_strand_id
1 'polypeptide(L)'
;MSYNQFPNRRRVIQACVNCRMRKTRCDAAQPRCGLCASQNVDCVYRDAKQPKIDYNTQVLLERMQLLEDRILSSNSVSHGQRAPLEASTTSHHDPQNDSTAEGREPVFEVQIPLSHTANANHVFSWSLVQTLLSENVTDEQDLLSYADATEVFFQEQQNSKHPSTTSQPPSSWKLYDSSHCRSSLYDSIARLRDLIHLYFAKVNIFFPLLLKSDILKIFDMVTAREFYEENDTPMVDMPRYGLLLVVLCLALLSSSGQSDICLEANHKTFPNSSNNLEDQLRSELWCKARLILGYISTDMSLEAAQASMLASIYMGASGAVAEAFHWAHATAVKCETMARLQSKNDSISYGFRRLYWISFIYECDFISEISIVSPSGIARYEDKIPYPAFTAESHPISPSVPDSSEASSIRSQEELVAFQITTNSAIRRFLNTINSVVYDDKEQFRTRRSNYASWLLRISEDLWSHHSAIYRNLPDFLLSNPSQDVPMTGDDTNSPASLQSPTARIQGIPVGNNSWNILRLKGRYYAGQYIIHRPFIEFIVLNIDNFESHPCKDAVLKRSKSCLDGCTGFIKVFDVQTVNSLTCLFPTGMVTFTMTIILMVATIFPIFKDLLPDDVEDVILAGKRNLARFSQSVAEFSWHIEILERLDVARRNRIARQTEL
;
A
#
# COMPACT_ATOMS: atom_id res chain seq x y z
N MET A 1 53.06 -38.93 -47.87
CA MET A 1 51.81 -38.20 -48.19
C MET A 1 50.79 -38.54 -47.12
N SER A 2 50.45 -37.54 -46.32
CA SER A 2 49.58 -37.62 -45.16
C SER A 2 48.12 -37.72 -45.59
N TYR A 3 47.39 -38.72 -45.07
CA TYR A 3 45.93 -38.71 -45.11
C TYR A 3 45.40 -37.89 -43.91
N ASN A 4 44.79 -36.75 -44.21
CA ASN A 4 44.04 -35.94 -43.26
C ASN A 4 42.79 -36.70 -42.81
N GLN A 5 42.77 -37.16 -41.56
CA GLN A 5 41.59 -37.68 -40.89
C GLN A 5 41.03 -36.56 -39.99
N PHE A 6 39.96 -35.90 -40.45
CA PHE A 6 39.25 -34.89 -39.66
C PHE A 6 38.57 -35.55 -38.44
N PRO A 7 38.84 -35.11 -37.20
CA PRO A 7 38.22 -35.72 -36.03
C PRO A 7 36.73 -35.37 -35.92
N ASN A 8 35.98 -36.38 -35.54
CA ASN A 8 34.52 -36.46 -35.40
C ASN A 8 33.91 -35.28 -34.61
N ARG A 9 32.86 -34.66 -35.17
CA ARG A 9 32.20 -33.45 -34.68
C ARG A 9 31.30 -33.78 -33.47
N ARG A 10 31.81 -33.67 -32.24
CA ARG A 10 30.97 -33.79 -31.03
C ARG A 10 30.00 -32.60 -30.93
N ARG A 11 28.70 -32.89 -30.90
CA ARG A 11 27.63 -31.92 -30.64
C ARG A 11 27.65 -31.58 -29.15
N VAL A 12 27.97 -30.34 -28.82
CA VAL A 12 28.04 -29.84 -27.45
C VAL A 12 26.62 -29.53 -26.96
N ILE A 13 26.20 -30.14 -25.84
CA ILE A 13 24.84 -30.01 -25.27
C ILE A 13 24.63 -28.62 -24.65
N GLN A 14 25.67 -28.00 -24.12
CA GLN A 14 25.58 -26.68 -23.48
C GLN A 14 26.84 -25.84 -23.69
N ALA A 15 26.68 -24.63 -24.23
CA ALA A 15 27.74 -23.62 -24.31
C ALA A 15 27.76 -22.76 -23.03
N CYS A 16 28.94 -22.27 -22.64
CA CYS A 16 29.07 -21.31 -21.54
C CYS A 16 28.39 -19.96 -21.88
N VAL A 17 28.07 -19.17 -20.85
CA VAL A 17 27.34 -17.89 -20.97
C VAL A 17 28.04 -16.93 -21.95
N ASN A 18 29.36 -16.84 -21.87
CA ASN A 18 30.15 -15.90 -22.68
C ASN A 18 30.15 -16.28 -24.17
N CYS A 19 30.34 -17.56 -24.49
CA CYS A 19 30.22 -18.06 -25.88
C CYS A 19 28.80 -17.91 -26.42
N ARG A 20 27.79 -18.08 -25.57
CA ARG A 20 26.38 -17.91 -25.95
C ARG A 20 26.04 -16.45 -26.28
N MET A 21 26.49 -15.50 -25.46
CA MET A 21 26.32 -14.06 -25.72
C MET A 21 27.00 -13.64 -27.02
N ARG A 22 28.22 -14.13 -27.26
CA ARG A 22 28.98 -13.81 -28.47
C ARG A 22 28.53 -14.57 -29.72
N LYS A 23 27.55 -15.49 -29.58
CA LYS A 23 27.11 -16.40 -30.65
C LYS A 23 28.29 -17.15 -31.31
N THR A 24 29.32 -17.46 -30.54
CA THR A 24 30.52 -18.17 -30.99
C THR A 24 30.51 -19.63 -30.55
N ARG A 25 31.29 -20.48 -31.24
CA ARG A 25 31.37 -21.91 -30.92
C ARG A 25 32.08 -22.14 -29.59
N CYS A 26 31.43 -22.86 -28.68
CA CYS A 26 32.01 -23.32 -27.42
C CYS A 26 32.44 -24.79 -27.55
N ASP A 27 33.60 -25.14 -27.01
CA ASP A 27 34.12 -26.52 -26.97
C ASP A 27 33.68 -27.29 -25.72
N ALA A 28 32.95 -26.65 -24.81
CA ALA A 28 32.47 -27.20 -23.54
C ALA A 28 33.56 -27.79 -22.62
N ALA A 29 34.83 -27.39 -22.78
CA ALA A 29 35.88 -27.80 -21.85
C ALA A 29 35.61 -27.22 -20.45
N GLN A 30 35.86 -28.03 -19.42
CA GLN A 30 35.78 -27.65 -18.00
C GLN A 30 37.19 -27.66 -17.38
N PRO A 31 37.54 -26.70 -16.50
CA PRO A 31 36.66 -25.67 -15.90
C PRO A 31 36.41 -24.43 -16.78
N ARG A 32 37.20 -24.20 -17.83
CA ARG A 32 36.99 -23.10 -18.81
C ARG A 32 37.04 -23.65 -20.23
N CYS A 33 36.14 -23.15 -21.09
CA CYS A 33 36.17 -23.46 -22.53
C CYS A 33 37.42 -22.83 -23.18
N GLY A 34 37.95 -23.43 -24.25
CA GLY A 34 39.20 -22.98 -24.88
C GLY A 34 39.15 -21.53 -25.37
N LEU A 35 37.98 -21.08 -25.85
CA LEU A 35 37.78 -19.68 -26.25
C LEU A 35 37.91 -18.73 -25.06
N CYS A 36 37.21 -19.02 -23.95
CA CYS A 36 37.27 -18.18 -22.76
C CYS A 36 38.63 -18.21 -22.08
N ALA A 37 39.35 -19.34 -22.13
CA ALA A 37 40.70 -19.47 -21.63
C ALA A 37 41.68 -18.58 -22.43
N SER A 38 41.62 -18.63 -23.76
CA SER A 38 42.49 -17.82 -24.64
C SER A 38 42.24 -16.32 -24.54
N GLN A 39 40.99 -15.92 -24.29
CA GLN A 39 40.57 -14.52 -24.18
C GLN A 39 40.67 -13.99 -22.74
N ASN A 40 41.10 -14.84 -21.80
CA ASN A 40 41.12 -14.59 -20.37
C ASN A 40 39.83 -13.94 -19.82
N VAL A 41 38.67 -14.36 -20.32
CA VAL A 41 37.35 -13.89 -19.86
C VAL A 41 36.64 -14.95 -19.04
N ASP A 42 35.77 -14.52 -18.13
CA ASP A 42 35.05 -15.44 -17.25
C ASP A 42 34.18 -16.46 -18.03
N CYS A 43 34.19 -17.71 -17.57
CA CYS A 43 33.62 -18.86 -18.28
C CYS A 43 32.64 -19.64 -17.40
N VAL A 44 31.43 -19.10 -17.30
CA VAL A 44 30.38 -19.68 -16.45
C VAL A 44 29.45 -20.60 -17.27
N TYR A 45 29.24 -21.83 -16.80
CA TYR A 45 28.16 -22.71 -17.26
C TYR A 45 27.01 -22.64 -16.25
N ARG A 46 25.78 -22.31 -16.68
CA ARG A 46 24.60 -22.30 -15.78
C ARG A 46 24.05 -23.72 -15.63
N ASP A 47 23.89 -24.24 -14.42
CA ASP A 47 23.39 -25.61 -14.24
C ASP A 47 21.96 -25.80 -14.74
N ALA A 48 21.77 -26.77 -15.64
CA ALA A 48 20.46 -27.19 -16.17
C ALA A 48 19.53 -27.86 -15.13
N LYS A 49 19.99 -27.98 -13.87
CA LYS A 49 19.23 -28.55 -12.74
C LYS A 49 18.44 -27.51 -11.94
N GLN A 50 18.52 -26.22 -12.28
CA GLN A 50 17.71 -25.21 -11.60
C GLN A 50 16.24 -25.32 -12.03
N PRO A 51 15.27 -25.34 -11.08
CA PRO A 51 13.86 -25.36 -11.43
C PRO A 51 13.54 -24.13 -12.28
N LYS A 52 12.93 -24.26 -13.45
CA LYS A 52 12.55 -23.10 -14.27
C LYS A 52 11.57 -22.22 -13.48
N ILE A 53 11.78 -20.90 -13.49
CA ILE A 53 10.74 -19.94 -13.03
C ILE A 53 9.51 -20.21 -13.90
N ASP A 54 8.33 -20.29 -13.30
CA ASP A 54 7.10 -20.48 -14.07
C ASP A 54 6.92 -19.31 -15.06
N TYR A 55 6.37 -19.58 -16.24
CA TYR A 55 6.20 -18.58 -17.29
C TYR A 55 5.40 -17.36 -16.78
N ASN A 56 4.38 -17.59 -15.96
CA ASN A 56 3.57 -16.51 -15.41
C ASN A 56 4.38 -15.63 -14.45
N THR A 57 5.20 -16.22 -13.59
CA THR A 57 6.10 -15.48 -12.69
C THR A 57 7.15 -14.70 -13.48
N GLN A 58 7.68 -15.24 -14.58
CA GLN A 58 8.65 -14.55 -15.42
C GLN A 58 8.04 -13.33 -16.14
N VAL A 59 6.81 -13.47 -16.64
CA VAL A 59 6.05 -12.37 -17.27
C VAL A 59 5.70 -11.29 -16.24
N LEU A 60 5.34 -11.67 -15.01
CA LEU A 60 5.11 -10.71 -13.92
C LEU A 60 6.37 -9.91 -13.60
N LEU A 61 7.54 -10.55 -13.50
CA LEU A 61 8.82 -9.88 -13.30
C LEU A 61 9.20 -8.93 -14.45
N GLU A 62 8.95 -9.32 -15.71
CA GLU A 62 9.18 -8.47 -16.88
C GLU A 62 8.26 -7.24 -16.89
N ARG A 63 6.99 -7.42 -16.51
CA ARG A 63 6.04 -6.32 -16.31
C ARG A 63 6.47 -5.40 -15.16
N MET A 64 7.03 -5.93 -14.09
CA MET A 64 7.55 -5.14 -12.97
C MET A 64 8.72 -4.25 -13.42
N GLN A 65 9.62 -4.74 -14.27
CA GLN A 65 10.69 -3.94 -14.86
C GLN A 65 10.15 -2.79 -15.71
N LEU A 66 9.12 -3.02 -16.52
CA LEU A 66 8.48 -1.95 -17.32
C LEU A 66 7.77 -0.90 -16.45
N LEU A 67 7.24 -1.30 -15.29
CA LEU A 67 6.64 -0.37 -14.32
C LEU A 67 7.70 0.42 -13.58
N GLU A 68 8.77 -0.22 -13.15
CA GLU A 68 9.95 0.43 -12.58
C GLU A 68 10.52 1.46 -13.56
N ASP A 69 10.75 1.07 -14.81
CA ASP A 69 11.19 1.97 -15.87
C ASP A 69 10.23 3.14 -16.07
N ARG A 70 8.91 2.96 -15.95
CA ARG A 70 7.92 4.05 -16.08
C ARG A 70 7.92 5.01 -14.88
N ILE A 71 8.10 4.49 -13.67
CA ILE A 71 8.21 5.31 -12.45
C ILE A 71 9.51 6.11 -12.48
N LEU A 72 10.60 5.49 -12.93
CA LEU A 72 11.93 6.11 -13.03
C LEU A 72 12.04 7.07 -14.23
N SER A 73 11.44 6.74 -15.39
CA SER A 73 11.45 7.59 -16.59
C SER A 73 10.46 8.76 -16.53
N SER A 74 9.48 8.74 -15.62
CA SER A 74 8.70 9.93 -15.26
C SER A 74 9.58 11.07 -14.72
N ASN A 75 10.84 10.79 -14.35
CA ASN A 75 11.82 11.80 -13.95
C ASN A 75 12.60 12.40 -15.16
N SER A 76 12.38 11.90 -16.38
CA SER A 76 13.13 12.30 -17.58
C SER A 76 12.23 12.42 -18.81
N VAL A 77 11.26 13.34 -18.81
CA VAL A 77 10.62 13.76 -20.05
C VAL A 77 11.19 15.09 -20.49
N SER A 78 12.22 15.01 -21.33
CA SER A 78 12.76 16.11 -22.13
C SER A 78 13.27 15.55 -23.45
N HIS A 79 12.38 15.40 -24.42
CA HIS A 79 12.56 15.74 -25.85
C HIS A 79 11.55 14.98 -26.70
N GLY A 80 10.72 15.73 -27.41
CA GLY A 80 9.85 15.18 -28.43
C GLY A 80 10.68 14.50 -29.52
N GLN A 81 10.29 13.28 -29.86
CA GLN A 81 10.63 12.70 -31.16
C GLN A 81 9.32 12.42 -31.89
N ARG A 82 9.10 13.24 -32.92
CA ARG A 82 8.22 12.94 -34.05
C ARG A 82 8.57 11.55 -34.58
N ALA A 83 7.57 10.69 -34.67
CA ALA A 83 7.65 9.45 -35.44
C ALA A 83 7.92 9.78 -36.93
N PRO A 84 8.83 9.07 -37.61
CA PRO A 84 8.93 9.14 -39.07
C PRO A 84 7.82 8.28 -39.70
N LEU A 85 7.03 8.92 -40.56
CA LEU A 85 6.15 8.32 -41.57
C LEU A 85 6.99 7.88 -42.78
N GLU A 86 6.76 6.66 -43.29
CA GLU A 86 6.94 6.19 -44.69
C GLU A 86 6.48 4.70 -44.72
N ALA A 87 5.32 4.30 -45.29
CA ALA A 87 4.92 4.13 -46.71
C ALA A 87 5.90 3.24 -47.52
N SER A 88 5.59 2.18 -48.29
CA SER A 88 4.36 1.50 -48.76
C SER A 88 4.73 0.24 -49.58
N THR A 89 3.84 -0.78 -49.60
CA THR A 89 3.47 -1.72 -50.73
C THR A 89 4.52 -2.69 -51.33
N THR A 90 4.28 -3.98 -51.66
CA THR A 90 3.30 -4.66 -52.58
C THR A 90 3.35 -6.21 -52.36
N SER A 91 2.28 -6.95 -52.02
CA SER A 91 1.24 -7.66 -52.82
C SER A 91 1.58 -8.98 -53.55
N HIS A 92 0.84 -10.06 -53.20
CA HIS A 92 0.16 -11.09 -54.02
C HIS A 92 0.50 -12.59 -53.76
N HIS A 93 -0.43 -13.35 -53.15
CA HIS A 93 -1.32 -14.34 -53.82
C HIS A 93 -2.20 -15.13 -52.81
N ASP A 94 -3.49 -15.23 -53.12
CA ASP A 94 -4.57 -16.07 -52.53
C ASP A 94 -4.65 -17.43 -53.30
N PRO A 95 -5.46 -18.48 -52.98
CA PRO A 95 -6.59 -18.51 -52.03
C PRO A 95 -6.84 -19.79 -51.18
N GLN A 96 -7.76 -19.63 -50.21
CA GLN A 96 -8.70 -20.61 -49.62
C GLN A 96 -8.19 -21.77 -48.74
N ASN A 97 -8.47 -21.72 -47.42
CA ASN A 97 -9.51 -22.56 -46.79
C ASN A 97 -9.81 -22.17 -45.32
N ASP A 98 -11.09 -21.89 -45.09
CA ASP A 98 -11.95 -22.15 -43.92
C ASP A 98 -11.33 -22.45 -42.53
N SER A 99 -11.52 -21.51 -41.56
CA SER A 99 -11.79 -21.73 -40.12
C SER A 99 -11.68 -20.40 -39.38
N THR A 100 -12.83 -19.78 -39.06
CA THR A 100 -12.94 -18.61 -38.19
C THR A 100 -12.47 -18.92 -36.77
N ALA A 101 -11.18 -18.73 -36.51
CA ALA A 101 -10.62 -18.49 -35.19
C ALA A 101 -10.27 -17.00 -35.12
N GLU A 102 -11.23 -16.17 -34.69
CA GLU A 102 -10.93 -14.79 -34.31
C GLU A 102 -9.87 -14.81 -33.21
N GLY A 103 -8.74 -14.16 -33.49
CA GLY A 103 -7.65 -13.97 -32.56
C GLY A 103 -8.14 -13.23 -31.32
N ARG A 104 -8.43 -13.97 -30.26
CA ARG A 104 -8.34 -13.42 -28.90
C ARG A 104 -6.89 -13.00 -28.71
N GLU A 105 -6.63 -11.70 -28.66
CA GLU A 105 -5.50 -11.20 -27.87
C GLU A 105 -5.51 -11.93 -26.52
N PRO A 106 -4.37 -12.41 -26.01
CA PRO A 106 -4.34 -13.03 -24.71
C PRO A 106 -4.83 -11.98 -23.69
N VAL A 107 -6.04 -12.17 -23.20
CA VAL A 107 -6.58 -11.39 -22.08
C VAL A 107 -5.71 -11.77 -20.89
N PHE A 108 -4.73 -10.91 -20.59
CA PHE A 108 -3.89 -11.01 -19.42
C PHE A 108 -4.73 -10.67 -18.19
N GLU A 109 -5.49 -11.65 -17.70
CA GLU A 109 -6.02 -11.58 -16.34
C GLU A 109 -4.85 -11.77 -15.38
N VAL A 110 -4.43 -10.69 -14.72
CA VAL A 110 -3.78 -10.81 -13.41
C VAL A 110 -4.71 -11.67 -12.58
N GLN A 111 -4.31 -12.92 -12.29
CA GLN A 111 -5.06 -13.79 -11.40
C GLN A 111 -4.95 -13.17 -10.00
N ILE A 112 -5.88 -12.27 -9.71
CA ILE A 112 -6.15 -11.86 -8.34
C ILE A 112 -6.58 -13.15 -7.62
N PRO A 113 -5.87 -13.60 -6.58
CA PRO A 113 -6.23 -14.82 -5.87
C PRO A 113 -7.71 -14.74 -5.43
N LEU A 114 -8.51 -15.71 -5.87
CA LEU A 114 -9.94 -15.80 -5.53
C LEU A 114 -10.13 -16.04 -4.01
N SER A 115 -9.13 -16.65 -3.39
CA SER A 115 -8.91 -16.82 -1.96
C SER A 115 -7.51 -16.35 -1.61
N HIS A 116 -7.35 -15.66 -0.48
CA HIS A 116 -6.05 -15.42 0.13
C HIS A 116 -6.24 -15.41 1.64
N THR A 117 -5.23 -15.87 2.37
CA THR A 117 -5.21 -15.80 3.83
C THR A 117 -4.50 -14.51 4.24
N ALA A 118 -5.15 -13.71 5.09
CA ALA A 118 -4.55 -12.54 5.70
C ALA A 118 -3.23 -12.89 6.40
N ASN A 119 -2.26 -11.99 6.34
CA ASN A 119 -0.92 -12.23 6.88
C ASN A 119 -0.94 -12.60 8.37
N ALA A 120 -1.73 -11.87 9.15
CA ALA A 120 -1.91 -12.14 10.57
C ALA A 120 -2.56 -13.50 10.82
N ASN A 121 -3.59 -13.87 10.06
CA ASN A 121 -4.25 -15.18 10.20
C ASN A 121 -3.27 -16.31 9.92
N HIS A 122 -2.45 -16.19 8.87
CA HIS A 122 -1.45 -17.19 8.53
C HIS A 122 -0.46 -17.43 9.68
N VAL A 123 0.15 -16.36 10.21
CA VAL A 123 1.14 -16.45 11.29
C VAL A 123 0.49 -16.87 12.61
N PHE A 124 -0.70 -16.36 12.90
CA PHE A 124 -1.47 -16.77 14.08
C PHE A 124 -1.79 -18.27 14.05
N SER A 125 -2.10 -18.82 12.87
CA SER A 125 -2.40 -20.25 12.68
C SER A 125 -1.18 -21.18 12.77
N TRP A 126 0.04 -20.66 12.92
CA TRP A 126 1.22 -21.52 13.07
C TRP A 126 1.05 -22.47 14.26
N SER A 127 1.37 -23.74 14.04
CA SER A 127 1.19 -24.79 15.05
C SER A 127 1.89 -24.47 16.37
N LEU A 128 3.10 -23.90 16.31
CA LEU A 128 3.83 -23.47 17.49
C LEU A 128 3.09 -22.35 18.25
N VAL A 129 2.56 -21.35 17.54
CA VAL A 129 1.82 -20.24 18.15
C VAL A 129 0.58 -20.75 18.88
N GLN A 130 -0.20 -21.61 18.21
CA GLN A 130 -1.38 -22.23 18.81
C GLN A 130 -1.02 -23.12 20.02
N THR A 131 0.08 -23.87 19.94
CA THR A 131 0.58 -24.67 21.08
C THR A 131 0.92 -23.78 22.26
N LEU A 132 1.68 -22.70 22.05
CA LEU A 132 2.08 -21.78 23.12
C LEU A 132 0.87 -21.10 23.78
N LEU A 133 -0.15 -20.74 23.00
CA LEU A 133 -1.39 -20.17 23.54
C LEU A 133 -2.17 -21.20 24.38
N SER A 134 -2.13 -22.48 24.00
CA SER A 134 -2.77 -23.56 24.77
C SER A 134 -2.04 -23.95 26.06
N GLU A 135 -0.72 -23.74 26.13
CA GLU A 135 0.12 -24.09 27.31
C GLU A 135 -0.23 -23.26 28.56
N ASN A 136 -0.86 -22.09 28.40
CA ASN A 136 -1.11 -21.11 29.45
C ASN A 136 -2.61 -20.88 29.76
N VAL A 137 -3.51 -21.78 29.36
CA VAL A 137 -4.93 -21.68 29.74
C VAL A 137 -5.07 -22.14 31.20
N THR A 138 -4.80 -21.25 32.14
CA THR A 138 -5.26 -21.39 33.53
C THR A 138 -6.70 -20.89 33.60
N ASP A 139 -7.62 -21.81 33.93
CA ASP A 139 -9.05 -21.56 34.17
C ASP A 139 -9.31 -20.21 34.88
N GLU A 140 -10.15 -19.35 34.28
CA GLU A 140 -10.97 -18.25 34.86
C GLU A 140 -11.05 -16.94 34.05
N GLN A 141 -10.35 -16.78 32.93
CA GLN A 141 -10.61 -15.67 31.98
C GLN A 141 -10.83 -16.19 30.56
N ASP A 142 -12.10 -16.49 30.26
CA ASP A 142 -12.59 -16.77 28.90
C ASP A 142 -12.31 -15.57 28.01
N LEU A 143 -11.15 -15.58 27.36
CA LEU A 143 -10.93 -14.73 26.19
C LEU A 143 -12.01 -15.12 25.17
N LEU A 144 -12.67 -14.13 24.58
CA LEU A 144 -13.55 -14.38 23.45
C LEU A 144 -12.77 -15.20 22.40
N SER A 145 -13.24 -16.42 22.18
CA SER A 145 -12.61 -17.36 21.26
C SER A 145 -13.01 -16.98 19.85
N TYR A 146 -12.10 -16.32 19.14
CA TYR A 146 -12.21 -16.05 17.71
C TYR A 146 -11.48 -17.16 16.95
N ALA A 147 -12.05 -17.56 15.81
CA ALA A 147 -11.48 -18.57 14.92
C ALA A 147 -10.20 -18.08 14.23
N ASP A 148 -10.09 -16.78 13.98
CA ASP A 148 -8.91 -16.16 13.37
C ASP A 148 -8.63 -14.74 13.92
N ALA A 149 -7.49 -14.17 13.53
CA ALA A 149 -7.03 -12.87 14.03
C ALA A 149 -7.76 -11.67 13.40
N THR A 150 -8.66 -11.88 12.46
CA THR A 150 -9.43 -10.84 11.77
C THR A 150 -10.91 -10.81 12.16
N GLU A 151 -11.44 -11.92 12.70
CA GLU A 151 -12.85 -12.06 13.02
C GLU A 151 -13.35 -11.02 14.05
N VAL A 152 -12.48 -10.61 14.98
CA VAL A 152 -12.79 -9.59 16.00
C VAL A 152 -13.29 -8.26 15.42
N PHE A 153 -12.90 -7.90 14.20
CA PHE A 153 -13.32 -6.66 13.54
C PHE A 153 -14.71 -6.74 12.89
N PHE A 154 -15.30 -7.93 12.78
CA PHE A 154 -16.55 -8.17 12.04
C PHE A 154 -17.66 -8.78 12.88
N GLN A 155 -17.37 -9.19 14.12
CA GLN A 155 -18.42 -9.64 15.04
C GLN A 155 -19.23 -8.48 15.61
N GLU A 156 -20.54 -8.68 15.69
CA GLU A 156 -21.42 -7.79 16.45
C GLU A 156 -21.09 -7.97 17.95
N GLN A 157 -20.42 -6.98 18.55
CA GLN A 157 -20.11 -7.03 19.98
C GLN A 157 -21.44 -7.08 20.77
N GLN A 158 -21.61 -8.11 21.61
CA GLN A 158 -22.86 -8.36 22.35
C GLN A 158 -23.35 -7.18 23.20
N ASN A 159 -22.45 -6.25 23.55
CA ASN A 159 -22.74 -5.03 24.33
C ASN A 159 -22.70 -3.72 23.50
N SER A 160 -22.22 -3.75 22.24
CA SER A 160 -22.21 -2.58 21.35
C SER A 160 -23.34 -2.70 20.35
N LYS A 161 -24.47 -2.06 20.65
CA LYS A 161 -25.61 -2.03 19.74
C LYS A 161 -25.28 -1.08 18.58
N HIS A 162 -25.24 -1.61 17.36
CA HIS A 162 -25.02 -0.83 16.14
C HIS A 162 -25.92 0.43 16.11
N PRO A 163 -25.48 1.60 15.61
CA PRO A 163 -26.28 2.82 15.61
C PRO A 163 -27.69 2.67 15.01
N SER A 164 -27.82 1.79 14.02
CA SER A 164 -29.10 1.43 13.38
C SER A 164 -30.11 0.75 14.30
N THR A 165 -29.66 0.16 15.43
CA THR A 165 -30.53 -0.51 16.41
C THR A 165 -30.78 0.35 17.66
N THR A 166 -30.03 1.44 17.83
CA THR A 166 -30.11 2.33 19.00
C THR A 166 -30.67 3.72 18.71
N SER A 167 -30.57 4.18 17.47
CA SER A 167 -30.96 5.54 17.08
C SER A 167 -31.81 5.53 15.81
N GLN A 168 -32.81 6.42 15.78
CA GLN A 168 -33.57 6.67 14.56
C GLN A 168 -32.75 7.57 13.61
N PRO A 169 -32.90 7.39 12.28
CA PRO A 169 -32.31 8.32 11.33
C PRO A 169 -32.82 9.76 11.56
N PRO A 170 -32.02 10.78 11.28
CA PRO A 170 -32.46 12.16 11.41
C PRO A 170 -33.64 12.42 10.46
N SER A 171 -34.56 13.29 10.88
CA SER A 171 -35.76 13.64 10.10
C SER A 171 -35.43 14.39 8.79
N SER A 172 -34.22 14.93 8.68
CA SER A 172 -33.78 15.77 7.58
C SER A 172 -32.31 15.56 7.27
N TRP A 173 -31.98 15.56 5.98
CA TRP A 173 -30.61 15.49 5.46
C TRP A 173 -30.00 16.89 5.22
N LYS A 174 -30.80 17.96 5.34
CA LYS A 174 -30.37 19.35 5.11
C LYS A 174 -29.36 19.82 6.16
N LEU A 175 -28.40 20.63 5.75
CA LEU A 175 -27.23 21.02 6.53
C LEU A 175 -27.67 21.93 7.67
N TYR A 176 -28.52 22.92 7.36
CA TYR A 176 -28.96 23.96 8.29
C TYR A 176 -30.20 23.60 9.12
N ASP A 177 -30.77 22.39 8.98
CA ASP A 177 -31.94 21.97 9.76
C ASP A 177 -31.62 21.59 11.23
N SER A 178 -30.32 21.59 11.60
CA SER A 178 -29.86 21.32 12.97
C SER A 178 -30.34 22.37 13.98
N SER A 179 -30.57 21.96 15.24
CA SER A 179 -30.76 22.88 16.36
C SER A 179 -29.52 23.74 16.64
N HIS A 180 -28.31 23.27 16.29
CA HIS A 180 -27.03 23.92 16.55
C HIS A 180 -26.78 25.15 15.66
N CYS A 181 -27.39 25.19 14.46
CA CYS A 181 -27.24 26.33 13.55
C CYS A 181 -28.14 27.53 13.94
N ARG A 182 -29.02 27.40 14.95
CA ARG A 182 -30.08 28.39 15.24
C ARG A 182 -29.69 29.46 16.26
N SER A 183 -28.59 29.31 17.02
CA SER A 183 -28.24 30.23 18.11
C SER A 183 -27.31 31.39 17.72
N SER A 184 -26.47 31.22 16.69
CA SER A 184 -25.64 32.30 16.09
C SER A 184 -25.40 32.02 14.60
N LEU A 185 -26.31 32.53 13.77
CA LEU A 185 -26.50 32.10 12.37
C LEU A 185 -25.32 32.48 11.43
N TYR A 186 -24.75 33.68 11.55
CA TYR A 186 -23.60 34.10 10.73
C TYR A 186 -22.28 33.43 11.16
N ASP A 187 -22.10 33.22 12.46
CA ASP A 187 -20.93 32.55 13.03
C ASP A 187 -20.87 31.08 12.58
N SER A 188 -22.03 30.44 12.44
CA SER A 188 -22.14 29.06 11.95
C SER A 188 -21.64 28.89 10.51
N ILE A 189 -21.95 29.82 9.60
CA ILE A 189 -21.50 29.76 8.20
C ILE A 189 -19.98 29.94 8.12
N ALA A 190 -19.44 30.96 8.81
CA ALA A 190 -18.00 31.20 8.86
C ALA A 190 -17.27 29.97 9.41
N ARG A 191 -17.78 29.38 10.49
CA ARG A 191 -17.22 28.18 11.10
C ARG A 191 -17.22 26.97 10.16
N LEU A 192 -18.31 26.70 9.44
CA LEU A 192 -18.36 25.61 8.48
C LEU A 192 -17.39 25.83 7.31
N ARG A 193 -17.23 27.09 6.85
CA ARG A 193 -16.24 27.45 5.84
C ARG A 193 -14.81 27.22 6.33
N ASP A 194 -14.51 27.58 7.57
CA ASP A 194 -13.20 27.34 8.19
C ASP A 194 -12.90 25.84 8.34
N LEU A 195 -13.90 25.02 8.64
CA LEU A 195 -13.76 23.57 8.65
C LEU A 195 -13.40 23.01 7.26
N ILE A 196 -13.98 23.54 6.18
CA ILE A 196 -13.57 23.17 4.81
C ILE A 196 -12.10 23.52 4.58
N HIS A 197 -11.66 24.71 5.02
CA HIS A 197 -10.24 25.08 4.93
C HIS A 197 -9.34 24.13 5.73
N LEU A 198 -9.75 23.74 6.93
CA LEU A 198 -9.04 22.79 7.78
C LEU A 198 -8.92 21.40 7.13
N TYR A 199 -9.99 20.89 6.52
CA TYR A 199 -9.96 19.62 5.79
C TYR A 199 -8.85 19.60 4.73
N PHE A 200 -8.75 20.66 3.92
CA PHE A 200 -7.71 20.72 2.88
C PHE A 200 -6.30 20.86 3.47
N ALA A 201 -6.15 21.50 4.63
CA ALA A 201 -4.87 21.66 5.30
C ALA A 201 -4.39 20.40 6.05
N LYS A 202 -5.31 19.59 6.58
CA LYS A 202 -4.98 18.50 7.53
C LYS A 202 -5.37 17.09 7.05
N VAL A 203 -6.37 16.95 6.18
CA VAL A 203 -6.92 15.65 5.78
C VAL A 203 -6.60 15.34 4.32
N ASN A 204 -6.90 16.27 3.40
CA ASN A 204 -6.71 16.07 1.96
C ASN A 204 -5.24 15.81 1.57
N ILE A 205 -4.29 16.23 2.42
CA ILE A 205 -2.85 15.97 2.24
C ILE A 205 -2.48 14.48 2.26
N PHE A 206 -3.31 13.64 2.89
CA PHE A 206 -3.10 12.19 2.94
C PHE A 206 -3.78 11.47 1.78
N PHE A 207 -4.95 11.96 1.38
CA PHE A 207 -5.78 11.41 0.31
C PHE A 207 -6.37 12.55 -0.54
N PRO A 208 -5.60 13.07 -1.51
CA PRO A 208 -5.98 14.27 -2.27
C PRO A 208 -7.00 13.92 -3.36
N LEU A 209 -8.23 13.68 -2.93
CA LEU A 209 -9.35 13.26 -3.76
C LEU A 209 -10.10 14.44 -4.37
N LEU A 210 -10.05 15.61 -3.73
CA LEU A 210 -10.92 16.74 -4.02
C LEU A 210 -10.13 18.02 -4.38
N LEU A 211 -10.83 18.96 -5.01
CA LEU A 211 -10.37 20.32 -5.24
C LEU A 211 -11.06 21.28 -4.26
N LYS A 212 -10.27 22.15 -3.63
CA LYS A 212 -10.75 23.09 -2.60
C LYS A 212 -11.81 24.05 -3.15
N SER A 213 -11.59 24.55 -4.36
CA SER A 213 -12.48 25.49 -5.04
C SER A 213 -13.85 24.88 -5.33
N ASP A 214 -13.91 23.59 -5.69
CA ASP A 214 -15.17 22.91 -5.98
C ASP A 214 -16.01 22.68 -4.72
N ILE A 215 -15.38 22.29 -3.61
CA ILE A 215 -16.11 22.12 -2.33
C ILE A 215 -16.62 23.45 -1.78
N LEU A 216 -15.84 24.53 -1.91
CA LEU A 216 -16.31 25.87 -1.53
C LEU A 216 -17.50 26.34 -2.38
N LYS A 217 -17.47 26.09 -3.70
CA LYS A 217 -18.63 26.37 -4.57
C LYS A 217 -19.86 25.57 -4.16
N ILE A 218 -19.69 24.29 -3.85
CA ILE A 218 -20.78 23.43 -3.36
C ILE A 218 -21.35 24.01 -2.06
N PHE A 219 -20.50 24.38 -1.11
CA PHE A 219 -20.90 25.01 0.15
C PHE A 219 -21.66 26.32 -0.06
N ASP A 220 -21.16 27.20 -0.93
CA ASP A 220 -21.79 28.49 -1.23
C ASP A 220 -23.19 28.28 -1.85
N MET A 221 -23.35 27.33 -2.78
CA MET A 221 -24.66 26.98 -3.37
C MET A 221 -25.64 26.39 -2.35
N VAL A 222 -25.18 25.50 -1.46
CA VAL A 222 -26.01 24.95 -0.38
C VAL A 222 -26.43 26.05 0.59
N THR A 223 -25.51 26.95 0.95
CA THR A 223 -25.78 28.08 1.85
C THR A 223 -26.81 29.04 1.24
N ALA A 224 -26.63 29.46 -0.02
CA ALA A 224 -27.57 30.31 -0.75
C ALA A 224 -28.99 29.73 -0.72
N ARG A 225 -29.13 28.43 -0.97
CA ARG A 225 -30.44 27.79 -1.12
C ARG A 225 -31.09 27.41 0.21
N GLU A 226 -30.35 26.86 1.16
CA GLU A 226 -30.91 26.36 2.43
C GLU A 226 -30.97 27.41 3.53
N PHE A 227 -30.05 28.38 3.52
CA PHE A 227 -29.96 29.39 4.57
C PHE A 227 -30.54 30.73 4.12
N TYR A 228 -30.20 31.21 2.92
CA TYR A 228 -30.74 32.46 2.38
C TYR A 228 -32.06 32.28 1.62
N GLU A 229 -32.51 31.03 1.44
CA GLU A 229 -33.75 30.67 0.73
C GLU A 229 -33.80 31.22 -0.72
N GLU A 230 -32.63 31.35 -1.36
CA GLU A 230 -32.51 31.80 -2.74
C GLU A 230 -32.93 30.70 -3.72
N ASN A 231 -34.21 30.74 -4.11
CA ASN A 231 -34.83 29.72 -4.97
C ASN A 231 -34.25 29.66 -6.40
N ASP A 232 -33.61 30.74 -6.86
CA ASP A 232 -33.01 30.84 -8.19
C ASP A 232 -31.64 30.14 -8.29
N THR A 233 -31.00 29.84 -7.15
CA THR A 233 -29.69 29.15 -7.13
C THR A 233 -29.85 27.69 -7.54
N PRO A 234 -29.03 27.15 -8.47
CA PRO A 234 -29.16 25.78 -8.94
C PRO A 234 -29.04 24.76 -7.80
N MET A 235 -29.85 23.71 -7.86
CA MET A 235 -29.82 22.63 -6.86
C MET A 235 -28.52 21.85 -6.97
N VAL A 236 -27.82 21.69 -5.85
CA VAL A 236 -26.66 20.79 -5.76
C VAL A 236 -27.16 19.35 -5.83
N ASP A 237 -26.53 18.54 -6.68
CA ASP A 237 -26.83 17.11 -6.74
C ASP A 237 -26.44 16.39 -5.42
N MET A 238 -27.12 15.28 -5.14
CA MET A 238 -26.93 14.58 -3.87
C MET A 238 -25.51 14.02 -3.67
N PRO A 239 -24.79 13.54 -4.71
CA PRO A 239 -23.39 13.13 -4.55
C PRO A 239 -22.48 14.26 -4.07
N ARG A 240 -22.56 15.45 -4.69
CA ARG A 240 -21.77 16.63 -4.27
C ARG A 240 -22.16 17.11 -2.89
N TYR A 241 -23.44 17.05 -2.57
CA TYR A 241 -23.92 17.34 -1.23
C TYR A 241 -23.35 16.37 -0.18
N GLY A 242 -23.30 15.08 -0.51
CA GLY A 242 -22.66 14.04 0.31
C GLY A 242 -21.18 14.31 0.54
N LEU A 243 -20.44 14.74 -0.50
CA LEU A 243 -19.05 15.17 -0.36
C LEU A 243 -18.89 16.27 0.68
N LEU A 244 -19.72 17.31 0.62
CA LEU A 244 -19.68 18.42 1.59
C LEU A 244 -19.86 17.93 3.02
N LEU A 245 -20.87 17.08 3.28
CA LEU A 245 -21.13 16.57 4.62
C LEU A 245 -19.95 15.75 5.17
N VAL A 246 -19.40 14.83 4.38
CA VAL A 246 -18.28 13.99 4.83
C VAL A 246 -17.00 14.81 5.01
N VAL A 247 -16.76 15.82 4.17
CA VAL A 247 -15.65 16.79 4.35
C VAL A 247 -15.76 17.49 5.70
N LEU A 248 -16.96 17.96 6.08
CA LEU A 248 -17.18 18.59 7.38
C LEU A 248 -16.97 17.61 8.54
N CYS A 249 -17.43 16.37 8.42
CA CYS A 249 -17.20 15.33 9.43
C CYS A 249 -15.70 15.05 9.65
N LEU A 250 -14.92 14.93 8.57
CA LEU A 250 -13.47 14.72 8.63
C LEU A 250 -12.73 15.93 9.19
N ALA A 251 -13.16 17.15 8.83
CA ALA A 251 -12.63 18.38 9.39
C ALA A 251 -12.84 18.45 10.91
N LEU A 252 -14.04 18.11 11.39
CA LEU A 252 -14.38 18.09 12.81
C LEU A 252 -13.59 17.01 13.58
N LEU A 253 -13.38 15.84 12.97
CA LEU A 253 -12.53 14.81 13.56
C LEU A 253 -11.07 15.29 13.72
N SER A 254 -10.58 16.07 12.75
CA SER A 254 -9.25 16.65 12.81
C SER A 254 -9.17 17.84 13.78
N SER A 255 -10.20 18.69 13.89
CA SER A 255 -10.21 19.86 14.78
C SER A 255 -10.22 19.48 16.25
N SER A 256 -10.90 18.38 16.61
CA SER A 256 -10.98 17.89 17.97
C SER A 256 -9.65 17.30 18.49
N GLY A 257 -8.68 17.08 17.61
CA GLY A 257 -7.42 16.40 17.92
C GLY A 257 -7.57 14.88 18.09
N GLN A 258 -8.78 14.33 17.95
CA GLN A 258 -9.05 12.89 18.09
C GLN A 258 -8.33 12.05 17.03
N SER A 259 -7.94 12.64 15.90
CA SER A 259 -7.14 11.94 14.90
C SER A 259 -5.66 11.76 15.30
N ASP A 260 -5.13 12.57 16.22
CA ASP A 260 -3.74 12.50 16.65
C ASP A 260 -3.62 11.67 17.94
N ILE A 261 -3.29 10.38 17.78
CA ILE A 261 -3.31 9.40 18.85
C ILE A 261 -1.95 9.35 19.55
N CYS A 262 -1.94 9.50 20.88
CA CYS A 262 -0.73 9.49 21.70
C CYS A 262 -0.86 8.54 22.91
N LEU A 263 0.23 7.87 23.28
CA LEU A 263 0.30 7.09 24.51
C LEU A 263 0.82 7.98 25.64
N GLU A 264 -0.05 8.65 26.39
CA GLU A 264 0.33 9.26 27.66
C GLU A 264 -0.30 8.54 28.86
N ALA A 265 0.54 8.20 29.84
CA ALA A 265 0.15 7.82 31.18
C ALA A 265 -0.14 9.09 31.99
N ASN A 266 -1.40 9.33 32.37
CA ASN A 266 -1.82 10.46 33.21
C ASN A 266 -1.62 11.87 32.64
N HIS A 267 -2.49 12.30 31.72
CA HIS A 267 -3.01 13.67 31.77
C HIS A 267 -4.52 13.67 31.60
N LYS A 268 -5.20 14.19 32.63
CA LYS A 268 -6.61 14.53 32.62
C LYS A 268 -6.90 15.45 31.43
N THR A 269 -7.38 14.91 30.31
CA THR A 269 -8.32 15.66 29.48
C THR A 269 -9.59 15.77 30.31
N PHE A 270 -9.69 16.86 31.08
CA PHE A 270 -11.01 17.36 31.42
C PHE A 270 -11.82 17.39 30.13
N PRO A 271 -13.03 16.79 30.07
CA PRO A 271 -13.90 17.00 28.93
C PRO A 271 -14.25 18.48 28.95
N ASN A 272 -13.53 19.30 28.19
CA ASN A 272 -13.96 20.67 27.92
C ASN A 272 -15.34 20.54 27.28
N SER A 273 -16.32 21.26 27.82
CA SER A 273 -17.70 21.29 27.29
C SER A 273 -17.77 21.60 25.79
N SER A 274 -16.74 22.24 25.22
CA SER A 274 -16.56 22.47 23.78
C SER A 274 -16.34 21.20 22.97
N ASN A 275 -15.60 20.21 23.48
CA ASN A 275 -15.33 18.95 22.75
C ASN A 275 -16.63 18.14 22.57
N ASN A 276 -17.50 18.16 23.58
CA ASN A 276 -18.81 17.52 23.50
C ASN A 276 -19.70 18.14 22.41
N LEU A 277 -19.61 19.44 22.16
CA LEU A 277 -20.41 20.11 21.12
C LEU A 277 -19.91 19.77 19.71
N GLU A 278 -18.59 19.80 19.49
CA GLU A 278 -18.01 19.42 18.19
C GLU A 278 -18.27 17.93 17.88
N ASP A 279 -18.19 17.06 18.88
CA ASP A 279 -18.53 15.64 18.73
C ASP A 279 -20.02 15.42 18.43
N GLN A 280 -20.91 16.16 19.09
CA GLN A 280 -22.34 16.12 18.79
C GLN A 280 -22.64 16.59 17.36
N LEU A 281 -22.05 17.71 16.93
CA LEU A 281 -22.20 18.22 15.57
C LEU A 281 -21.65 17.21 14.55
N ARG A 282 -20.46 16.65 14.81
CA ARG A 282 -19.86 15.62 13.96
C ARG A 282 -20.76 14.40 13.82
N SER A 283 -21.33 13.92 14.93
CA SER A 283 -22.27 12.80 14.95
C SER A 283 -23.55 13.09 14.18
N GLU A 284 -24.13 14.28 14.36
CA GLU A 284 -25.33 14.71 13.62
C GLU A 284 -25.05 14.78 12.11
N LEU A 285 -23.96 15.44 11.71
CA LEU A 285 -23.55 15.54 10.31
C LEU A 285 -23.26 14.17 9.71
N TRP A 286 -22.66 13.25 10.46
CA TRP A 286 -22.43 11.89 10.01
C TRP A 286 -23.74 11.12 9.79
N CYS A 287 -24.72 11.26 10.69
CA CYS A 287 -26.06 10.69 10.50
C CYS A 287 -26.74 11.22 9.23
N LYS A 288 -26.64 12.53 8.95
CA LYS A 288 -27.13 13.12 7.69
C LYS A 288 -26.35 12.59 6.48
N ALA A 289 -25.02 12.49 6.58
CA ALA A 289 -24.18 11.95 5.52
C ALA A 289 -24.57 10.50 5.20
N ARG A 290 -24.84 9.66 6.20
CA ARG A 290 -25.30 8.27 6.01
C ARG A 290 -26.62 8.18 5.22
N LEU A 291 -27.57 9.10 5.44
CA LEU A 291 -28.80 9.14 4.63
C LEU A 291 -28.48 9.40 3.15
N ILE A 292 -27.61 10.37 2.89
CA ILE A 292 -27.22 10.71 1.52
C ILE A 292 -26.39 9.60 0.88
N LEU A 293 -25.40 9.06 1.59
CA LEU A 293 -24.55 7.95 1.14
C LEU A 293 -25.38 6.70 0.83
N GLY A 294 -26.41 6.41 1.63
CA GLY A 294 -27.37 5.35 1.34
C GLY A 294 -28.16 5.61 0.06
N TYR A 295 -28.65 6.86 -0.13
CA TYR A 295 -29.39 7.27 -1.32
C TYR A 295 -28.55 7.19 -2.61
N ILE A 296 -27.29 7.63 -2.57
CA ILE A 296 -26.36 7.60 -3.72
C ILE A 296 -25.59 6.28 -3.85
N SER A 297 -25.92 5.26 -3.07
CA SER A 297 -25.16 4.01 -2.98
C SER A 297 -25.02 3.32 -4.34
N THR A 298 -26.05 3.37 -5.19
CA THR A 298 -26.08 2.78 -6.53
C THR A 298 -25.60 3.73 -7.64
N ASP A 299 -25.33 4.99 -7.33
CA ASP A 299 -24.83 5.96 -8.32
C ASP A 299 -23.37 5.65 -8.70
N MET A 300 -23.08 5.56 -9.99
CA MET A 300 -21.75 5.24 -10.52
C MET A 300 -20.95 6.49 -10.95
N SER A 301 -21.42 7.69 -10.55
CA SER A 301 -20.73 8.96 -10.78
C SER A 301 -19.39 9.06 -10.03
N LEU A 302 -18.51 9.94 -10.51
CA LEU A 302 -17.23 10.23 -9.88
C LEU A 302 -17.42 10.78 -8.47
N GLU A 303 -18.35 11.72 -8.30
CA GLU A 303 -18.66 12.36 -7.03
C GLU A 303 -19.24 11.37 -6.02
N ALA A 304 -20.10 10.44 -6.45
CA ALA A 304 -20.62 9.40 -5.55
C ALA A 304 -19.52 8.45 -5.09
N ALA A 305 -18.58 8.10 -5.97
CA ALA A 305 -17.43 7.28 -5.63
C ALA A 305 -16.42 8.02 -4.74
N GLN A 306 -16.20 9.32 -4.95
CA GLN A 306 -15.41 10.15 -4.04
C GLN A 306 -16.07 10.25 -2.66
N ALA A 307 -17.40 10.37 -2.58
CA ALA A 307 -18.13 10.42 -1.33
C ALA A 307 -18.04 9.10 -0.55
N SER A 308 -18.19 7.96 -1.23
CA SER A 308 -17.99 6.64 -0.59
C SER A 308 -16.53 6.44 -0.16
N MET A 309 -15.55 6.94 -0.93
CA MET A 309 -14.14 6.86 -0.54
C MET A 309 -13.86 7.67 0.73
N LEU A 310 -14.38 8.89 0.82
CA LEU A 310 -14.24 9.72 2.01
C LEU A 310 -14.98 9.15 3.22
N ALA A 311 -16.14 8.52 3.01
CA ALA A 311 -16.85 7.79 4.05
C ALA A 311 -15.97 6.65 4.61
N SER A 312 -15.30 5.90 3.73
CA SER A 312 -14.34 4.87 4.12
C SER A 312 -13.18 5.42 4.96
N ILE A 313 -12.62 6.56 4.56
CA ILE A 313 -11.54 7.24 5.31
C ILE A 313 -12.05 7.70 6.68
N TYR A 314 -13.24 8.29 6.74
CA TYR A 314 -13.85 8.74 8.00
C TYR A 314 -14.09 7.58 8.97
N MET A 315 -14.66 6.46 8.49
CA MET A 315 -14.90 5.28 9.32
C MET A 315 -13.59 4.64 9.77
N GLY A 316 -12.59 4.57 8.88
CA GLY A 316 -11.26 4.04 9.21
C GLY A 316 -10.53 4.89 10.25
N ALA A 317 -10.69 6.22 10.18
CA ALA A 317 -10.15 7.15 11.16
C ALA A 317 -10.88 7.12 12.50
N SER A 318 -12.16 6.74 12.48
CA SER A 318 -13.01 6.57 13.66
C SER A 318 -12.91 5.17 14.28
N GLY A 319 -12.04 4.30 13.76
CA GLY A 319 -11.82 2.96 14.30
C GLY A 319 -12.75 1.86 13.76
N ALA A 320 -13.77 2.20 12.98
CA ALA A 320 -14.79 1.26 12.52
C ALA A 320 -14.32 0.49 11.27
N VAL A 321 -13.51 -0.55 11.48
CA VAL A 321 -12.83 -1.31 10.42
C VAL A 321 -13.79 -1.93 9.41
N ALA A 322 -14.84 -2.62 9.86
CA ALA A 322 -15.81 -3.27 8.97
C ALA A 322 -16.54 -2.26 8.07
N GLU A 323 -16.97 -1.13 8.63
CA GLU A 323 -17.62 -0.07 7.86
C GLU A 323 -16.64 0.61 6.90
N ALA A 324 -15.41 0.86 7.34
CA ALA A 324 -14.37 1.41 6.48
C ALA A 324 -14.11 0.50 5.27
N PHE A 325 -13.96 -0.80 5.50
CA PHE A 325 -13.76 -1.79 4.43
C PHE A 325 -14.97 -1.85 3.48
N HIS A 326 -16.20 -1.84 4.00
CA HIS A 326 -17.42 -1.81 3.19
C HIS A 326 -17.41 -0.65 2.18
N TRP A 327 -17.18 0.57 2.66
CA TRP A 327 -17.14 1.76 1.81
C TRP A 327 -15.95 1.77 0.85
N ALA A 328 -14.78 1.24 1.26
CA ALA A 328 -13.61 1.10 0.38
C ALA A 328 -13.91 0.17 -0.79
N HIS A 329 -14.49 -0.99 -0.49
CA HIS A 329 -14.84 -2.00 -1.48
C HIS A 329 -15.93 -1.49 -2.43
N ALA A 330 -16.98 -0.85 -1.93
CA ALA A 330 -18.02 -0.22 -2.75
C ALA A 330 -17.44 0.84 -3.70
N THR A 331 -16.49 1.64 -3.22
CA THR A 331 -15.75 2.61 -4.05
C THR A 331 -14.94 1.91 -5.14
N ALA A 332 -14.25 0.82 -4.80
CA ALA A 332 -13.43 0.08 -5.75
C ALA A 332 -14.28 -0.57 -6.87
N VAL A 333 -15.47 -1.07 -6.54
CA VAL A 333 -16.46 -1.54 -7.54
C VAL A 333 -16.90 -0.41 -8.48
N LYS A 334 -17.17 0.80 -7.94
CA LYS A 334 -17.46 1.99 -8.77
C LYS A 334 -16.29 2.32 -9.69
N CYS A 335 -15.07 2.28 -9.17
CA CYS A 335 -13.84 2.53 -9.93
C CYS A 335 -13.59 1.49 -11.02
N GLU A 336 -13.83 0.20 -10.76
CA GLU A 336 -13.71 -0.88 -11.74
C GLU A 336 -14.66 -0.64 -12.92
N THR A 337 -15.92 -0.29 -12.63
CA THR A 337 -16.92 -0.02 -13.68
C THR A 337 -16.53 1.21 -14.50
N MET A 338 -16.13 2.31 -13.85
CA MET A 338 -15.65 3.51 -14.54
C MET A 338 -14.40 3.22 -15.39
N ALA A 339 -13.45 2.43 -14.87
CA ALA A 339 -12.24 2.05 -15.58
C ALA A 339 -12.57 1.21 -16.83
N ARG A 340 -13.53 0.28 -16.73
CA ARG A 340 -14.02 -0.49 -17.86
C ARG A 340 -14.58 0.39 -18.98
N LEU A 341 -15.36 1.40 -18.63
CA LEU A 341 -15.96 2.34 -19.59
C LEU A 341 -14.91 3.29 -20.19
N GLN A 342 -14.06 3.87 -19.35
CA GLN A 342 -13.09 4.89 -19.76
C GLN A 342 -11.83 4.32 -20.39
N SER A 343 -11.51 3.04 -20.20
CA SER A 343 -10.37 2.38 -20.87
C SER A 343 -10.48 2.35 -22.40
N LYS A 344 -11.66 2.67 -22.94
CA LYS A 344 -11.92 2.82 -24.38
C LYS A 344 -11.78 4.26 -24.88
N ASN A 345 -11.61 5.24 -23.98
CA ASN A 345 -11.56 6.66 -24.32
C ASN A 345 -10.10 7.15 -24.33
N ASP A 346 -9.79 8.10 -25.21
CA ASP A 346 -8.44 8.66 -25.36
C ASP A 346 -7.99 9.51 -24.16
N SER A 347 -8.92 10.09 -23.40
CA SER A 347 -8.61 10.97 -22.26
C SER A 347 -9.36 10.59 -20.98
N ILE A 348 -8.63 10.06 -20.00
CA ILE A 348 -9.12 9.75 -18.64
C ILE A 348 -8.95 10.98 -17.74
N SER A 349 -10.01 11.40 -17.04
CA SER A 349 -10.02 12.61 -16.22
C SER A 349 -9.04 12.52 -15.04
N TYR A 350 -8.41 13.66 -14.68
CA TYR A 350 -7.44 13.69 -13.58
C TYR A 350 -8.06 13.34 -12.22
N GLY A 351 -9.29 13.81 -11.97
CA GLY A 351 -10.06 13.45 -10.77
C GLY A 351 -10.27 11.95 -10.64
N PHE A 352 -10.63 11.28 -11.75
CA PHE A 352 -10.81 9.83 -11.74
C PHE A 352 -9.49 9.07 -11.58
N ARG A 353 -8.38 9.50 -12.19
CA ARG A 353 -7.05 8.87 -11.96
C ARG A 353 -6.65 8.90 -10.48
N ARG A 354 -6.83 10.04 -9.81
CA ARG A 354 -6.55 10.17 -8.37
C ARG A 354 -7.43 9.24 -7.54
N LEU A 355 -8.73 9.26 -7.78
CA LEU A 355 -9.68 8.36 -7.10
C LEU A 355 -9.28 6.90 -7.31
N TYR A 356 -9.10 6.47 -8.57
CA TYR A 356 -8.77 5.08 -8.91
C TYR A 356 -7.55 4.58 -8.14
N TRP A 357 -6.43 5.31 -8.17
CA TRP A 357 -5.20 4.85 -7.53
C TRP A 357 -5.26 4.92 -6.00
N ILE A 358 -5.96 5.91 -5.43
CA ILE A 358 -6.19 5.97 -3.99
C ILE A 358 -7.08 4.79 -3.54
N SER A 359 -8.19 4.54 -4.23
CA SER A 359 -9.10 3.43 -3.95
C SER A 359 -8.40 2.08 -4.14
N PHE A 360 -7.56 1.93 -5.17
CA PHE A 360 -6.73 0.74 -5.38
C PHE A 360 -5.80 0.49 -4.20
N ILE A 361 -5.05 1.51 -3.75
CA ILE A 361 -4.14 1.36 -2.61
C ILE A 361 -4.92 0.95 -1.36
N TYR A 362 -6.00 1.69 -1.08
CA TYR A 362 -6.75 1.56 0.15
C TYR A 362 -7.48 0.21 0.24
N GLU A 363 -8.13 -0.24 -0.85
CA GLU A 363 -8.76 -1.57 -0.89
C GLU A 363 -7.70 -2.68 -0.76
N CYS A 364 -6.56 -2.55 -1.45
CA CYS A 364 -5.50 -3.56 -1.39
C CYS A 364 -4.87 -3.67 0.01
N ASP A 365 -4.74 -2.56 0.74
CA ASP A 365 -4.22 -2.57 2.12
C ASP A 365 -5.19 -3.29 3.08
N PHE A 366 -6.51 -3.18 2.87
CA PHE A 366 -7.50 -4.00 3.59
C PHE A 366 -7.46 -5.46 3.19
N ILE A 367 -7.50 -5.74 1.88
CA ILE A 367 -7.48 -7.10 1.34
C ILE A 367 -6.25 -7.83 1.87
N SER A 368 -5.04 -7.24 1.88
CA SER A 368 -3.86 -7.93 2.41
C SER A 368 -3.98 -8.42 3.86
N GLU A 369 -4.90 -7.85 4.64
CA GLU A 369 -5.09 -8.13 6.06
C GLU A 369 -6.48 -8.70 6.41
N ILE A 370 -7.39 -8.93 5.44
CA ILE A 370 -8.75 -9.47 5.67
C ILE A 370 -9.03 -10.63 4.72
N SER A 371 -9.47 -11.78 5.25
CA SER A 371 -9.72 -13.00 4.44
C SER A 371 -11.19 -13.21 4.03
N ILE A 372 -12.10 -12.32 4.41
CA ILE A 372 -13.56 -12.57 4.39
C ILE A 372 -14.20 -12.35 3.01
N VAL A 373 -13.65 -11.46 2.17
CA VAL A 373 -14.28 -11.04 0.91
C VAL A 373 -13.29 -11.09 -0.24
N SER A 374 -13.76 -11.55 -1.41
CA SER A 374 -12.97 -11.51 -2.64
C SER A 374 -12.73 -10.06 -3.10
N PRO A 375 -11.58 -9.76 -3.72
CA PRO A 375 -11.28 -8.42 -4.22
C PRO A 375 -12.32 -7.89 -5.24
N SER A 376 -12.55 -6.57 -5.26
CA SER A 376 -13.54 -5.93 -6.16
C SER A 376 -13.30 -6.15 -7.65
N GLY A 377 -12.06 -6.49 -8.05
CA GLY A 377 -11.62 -6.56 -9.43
C GLY A 377 -11.00 -5.26 -9.96
N ILE A 378 -10.89 -4.20 -9.14
CA ILE A 378 -10.22 -2.94 -9.52
C ILE A 378 -8.82 -3.19 -10.10
N ALA A 379 -8.06 -4.12 -9.52
CA ALA A 379 -6.70 -4.45 -9.96
C ALA A 379 -6.61 -4.97 -11.42
N ARG A 380 -7.72 -5.36 -12.06
CA ARG A 380 -7.72 -5.78 -13.48
C ARG A 380 -7.43 -4.64 -14.47
N TYR A 381 -7.57 -3.38 -14.04
CA TYR A 381 -7.40 -2.20 -14.90
C TYR A 381 -6.13 -1.40 -14.58
N GLU A 382 -5.24 -1.92 -13.72
CA GLU A 382 -4.06 -1.19 -13.25
C GLU A 382 -3.05 -0.83 -14.37
N ASP A 383 -3.10 -1.51 -15.53
CA ASP A 383 -2.29 -1.14 -16.70
C ASP A 383 -2.99 -0.18 -17.64
N LYS A 384 -4.31 -0.07 -17.52
CA LYS A 384 -5.17 0.72 -18.41
C LYS A 384 -5.38 2.12 -17.87
N ILE A 385 -5.32 2.30 -16.55
CA ILE A 385 -5.48 3.61 -15.92
C ILE A 385 -4.09 4.23 -15.70
N PRO A 386 -3.78 5.38 -16.33
CA PRO A 386 -2.51 6.06 -16.11
C PRO A 386 -2.38 6.53 -14.67
N TYR A 387 -1.15 6.58 -14.17
CA TYR A 387 -0.84 7.30 -12.94
C TYR A 387 -1.24 8.78 -13.05
N PRO A 388 -1.53 9.46 -11.94
CA PRO A 388 -1.64 10.92 -11.93
C PRO A 388 -0.31 11.49 -12.42
N ALA A 389 -0.32 12.12 -13.58
CA ALA A 389 0.86 12.74 -14.18
C ALA A 389 0.71 14.25 -14.13
N PHE A 390 1.80 14.94 -13.82
CA PHE A 390 1.86 16.37 -14.02
C PHE A 390 1.99 16.65 -15.52
N THR A 391 0.90 17.10 -16.15
CA THR A 391 0.97 17.63 -17.51
C THR A 391 1.19 19.12 -17.39
N ALA A 392 2.36 19.60 -17.82
CA ALA A 392 2.66 21.03 -17.91
C ALA A 392 1.76 21.78 -18.92
N GLU A 393 0.83 21.08 -19.57
CA GLU A 393 0.00 21.57 -20.66
C GLU A 393 -1.44 21.80 -20.19
N SER A 394 -1.75 23.04 -19.81
CA SER A 394 -3.10 23.63 -20.04
C SER A 394 -3.19 25.13 -19.75
N HIS A 395 -2.08 25.84 -19.53
CA HIS A 395 -2.04 27.28 -19.72
C HIS A 395 -0.86 27.61 -20.64
N PRO A 396 -1.08 28.08 -21.88
CA PRO A 396 -0.01 28.72 -22.61
C PRO A 396 0.43 29.91 -21.76
N ILE A 397 1.56 29.77 -21.09
CA ILE A 397 2.22 30.87 -20.39
C ILE A 397 2.58 31.85 -21.50
N SER A 398 1.74 32.87 -21.69
CA SER A 398 2.17 34.07 -22.39
C SER A 398 3.37 34.57 -21.60
N PRO A 399 4.57 34.72 -22.21
CA PRO A 399 5.82 35.08 -21.51
C PRO A 399 5.81 36.49 -20.88
N SER A 400 4.63 37.11 -20.75
CA SER A 400 4.40 38.49 -20.34
C SER A 400 3.74 38.66 -18.96
N VAL A 401 3.43 37.57 -18.24
CA VAL A 401 2.84 37.67 -16.88
C VAL A 401 3.73 36.92 -15.88
N PRO A 402 4.29 37.60 -14.85
CA PRO A 402 5.00 36.93 -13.77
C PRO A 402 4.02 36.00 -13.03
N ASP A 403 4.37 34.72 -12.86
CA ASP A 403 3.60 33.80 -12.02
C ASP A 403 3.43 34.41 -10.62
N SER A 404 2.18 34.50 -10.14
CA SER A 404 1.94 34.89 -8.76
C SER A 404 2.52 33.82 -7.82
N SER A 405 3.05 34.24 -6.66
CA SER A 405 3.63 33.34 -5.65
C SER A 405 2.67 32.19 -5.29
N GLU A 406 1.37 32.46 -5.20
CA GLU A 406 0.33 31.46 -4.95
C GLU A 406 0.15 30.43 -6.07
N ALA A 407 0.17 30.85 -7.35
CA ALA A 407 0.02 29.92 -8.48
C ALA A 407 1.19 28.93 -8.55
N SER A 408 2.41 29.41 -8.27
CA SER A 408 3.60 28.55 -8.18
C SER A 408 3.52 27.54 -7.03
N SER A 409 3.00 27.96 -5.87
CA SER A 409 2.85 27.11 -4.69
C SER A 409 1.82 26.00 -4.91
N ILE A 410 0.67 26.33 -5.52
CA ILE A 410 -0.37 25.35 -5.87
C ILE A 410 0.19 24.31 -6.85
N ARG A 411 0.94 24.75 -7.86
CA ARG A 411 1.56 23.86 -8.85
C ARG A 411 2.55 22.88 -8.22
N SER A 412 3.44 23.36 -7.35
CA SER A 412 4.39 22.48 -6.64
C SER A 412 3.67 21.47 -5.73
N GLN A 413 2.55 21.88 -5.11
CA GLN A 413 1.74 20.98 -4.28
C GLN A 413 1.06 19.88 -5.11
N GLU A 414 0.54 20.19 -6.30
CA GLU A 414 -0.04 19.20 -7.20
C GLU A 414 1.00 18.22 -7.75
N GLU A 415 2.22 18.70 -8.05
CA GLU A 415 3.36 17.85 -8.41
C GLU A 415 3.69 16.87 -7.27
N LEU A 416 3.81 17.35 -6.02
CA LEU A 416 4.07 16.50 -4.86
C LEU A 416 3.00 15.41 -4.68
N VAL A 417 1.72 15.78 -4.80
CA VAL A 417 0.58 14.85 -4.72
C VAL A 417 0.67 13.76 -5.78
N ALA A 418 1.00 14.12 -7.02
CA ALA A 418 1.16 13.15 -8.11
C ALA A 418 2.28 12.15 -7.80
N PHE A 419 3.43 12.60 -7.31
CA PHE A 419 4.52 11.73 -6.87
C PHE A 419 4.11 10.81 -5.71
N GLN A 420 3.41 11.33 -4.71
CA GLN A 420 2.95 10.54 -3.57
C GLN A 420 2.01 9.41 -4.00
N ILE A 421 0.98 9.71 -4.80
CA ILE A 421 0.03 8.69 -5.27
C ILE A 421 0.75 7.66 -6.15
N THR A 422 1.54 8.12 -7.12
CA THR A 422 2.25 7.25 -8.07
C THR A 422 3.22 6.30 -7.36
N THR A 423 4.00 6.83 -6.43
CA THR A 423 4.97 6.02 -5.67
C THR A 423 4.26 4.99 -4.78
N ASN A 424 3.25 5.40 -4.02
CA ASN A 424 2.52 4.48 -3.14
C ASN A 424 1.78 3.40 -3.94
N SER A 425 1.17 3.75 -5.06
CA SER A 425 0.45 2.79 -5.92
C SER A 425 1.42 1.82 -6.61
N ALA A 426 2.56 2.29 -7.09
CA ALA A 426 3.62 1.43 -7.61
C ALA A 426 4.10 0.40 -6.59
N ILE A 427 4.46 0.84 -5.38
CA ILE A 427 4.88 -0.06 -4.30
C ILE A 427 3.76 -1.04 -3.97
N ARG A 428 2.50 -0.60 -3.91
CA ARG A 428 1.36 -1.49 -3.62
C ARG A 428 1.16 -2.56 -4.69
N ARG A 429 1.26 -2.21 -5.98
CA ARG A 429 1.20 -3.18 -7.08
C ARG A 429 2.32 -4.21 -6.98
N PHE A 430 3.53 -3.74 -6.68
CA PHE A 430 4.68 -4.58 -6.49
C PHE A 430 4.47 -5.57 -5.33
N LEU A 431 3.99 -5.11 -4.17
CA LEU A 431 3.65 -5.97 -3.03
C LEU A 431 2.52 -6.96 -3.36
N ASN A 432 1.51 -6.58 -4.14
CA ASN A 432 0.47 -7.50 -4.60
C ASN A 432 1.05 -8.60 -5.50
N THR A 433 2.01 -8.24 -6.35
CA THR A 433 2.71 -9.20 -7.20
C THR A 433 3.51 -10.19 -6.37
N ILE A 434 4.26 -9.71 -5.37
CA ILE A 434 4.95 -10.59 -4.41
C ILE A 434 3.96 -11.56 -3.77
N ASN A 435 2.82 -11.05 -3.28
CA ASN A 435 1.80 -11.90 -2.66
C ASN A 435 1.31 -12.99 -3.60
N SER A 436 1.00 -12.66 -4.85
CA SER A 436 0.55 -13.62 -5.86
C SER A 436 1.62 -14.65 -6.26
N VAL A 437 2.90 -14.32 -6.15
CA VAL A 437 4.00 -15.21 -6.55
C VAL A 437 4.47 -16.11 -5.40
N VAL A 438 4.51 -15.56 -4.19
CA VAL A 438 5.13 -16.21 -3.02
C VAL A 438 4.11 -16.99 -2.20
N TYR A 439 2.85 -16.54 -2.17
CA TYR A 439 1.80 -17.07 -1.27
C TYR A 439 0.59 -17.65 -2.02
N ASP A 440 0.75 -18.09 -3.27
CA ASP A 440 -0.32 -18.80 -4.01
C ASP A 440 -0.62 -20.17 -3.37
N ASP A 441 -1.89 -20.48 -3.14
CA ASP A 441 -2.36 -21.76 -2.57
C ASP A 441 -1.86 -22.98 -3.37
N LYS A 442 -1.67 -22.84 -4.68
CA LYS A 442 -1.09 -23.91 -5.53
C LYS A 442 0.38 -24.20 -5.20
N GLU A 443 1.05 -23.28 -4.51
CA GLU A 443 2.45 -23.37 -4.13
C GLU A 443 2.67 -24.07 -2.78
N GLN A 444 1.61 -24.34 -1.99
CA GLN A 444 1.69 -25.17 -0.79
C GLN A 444 2.22 -26.59 -1.09
N PHE A 445 2.08 -27.07 -2.33
CA PHE A 445 2.69 -28.33 -2.77
C PHE A 445 4.21 -28.24 -3.01
N ARG A 446 4.76 -27.03 -3.17
CA ARG A 446 6.21 -26.83 -3.36
C ARG A 446 6.98 -26.84 -2.06
N THR A 447 6.39 -26.45 -0.92
CA THR A 447 7.05 -26.49 0.40
C THR A 447 7.57 -27.88 0.78
N ARG A 448 6.96 -28.94 0.23
CA ARG A 448 7.33 -30.35 0.43
C ARG A 448 8.38 -30.88 -0.56
N ARG A 449 8.85 -30.07 -1.51
CA ARG A 449 9.83 -30.48 -2.52
C ARG A 449 11.25 -30.17 -2.06
N SER A 450 12.19 -31.06 -2.40
CA SER A 450 13.60 -30.92 -2.07
C SER A 450 14.29 -29.69 -2.68
N ASN A 451 13.70 -29.07 -3.70
CA ASN A 451 14.22 -27.88 -4.37
C ASN A 451 13.52 -26.58 -3.94
N TYR A 452 12.64 -26.61 -2.94
CA TYR A 452 11.88 -25.45 -2.48
C TYR A 452 12.79 -24.31 -2.02
N ALA A 453 13.77 -24.63 -1.17
CA ALA A 453 14.74 -23.65 -0.68
C ALA A 453 15.49 -22.96 -1.84
N SER A 454 15.91 -23.71 -2.86
CA SER A 454 16.60 -23.14 -4.02
C SER A 454 15.68 -22.24 -4.88
N TRP A 455 14.42 -22.62 -5.02
CA TRP A 455 13.42 -21.77 -5.70
C TRP A 455 13.16 -20.49 -4.91
N LEU A 456 12.91 -20.59 -3.59
CA LEU A 456 12.70 -19.46 -2.69
C LEU A 456 13.88 -18.48 -2.75
N LEU A 457 15.10 -18.98 -2.65
CA LEU A 457 16.32 -18.16 -2.67
C LEU A 457 16.46 -17.35 -3.96
N ARG A 458 16.05 -17.93 -5.10
CA ARG A 458 16.11 -17.22 -6.38
C ARG A 458 15.00 -16.18 -6.49
N ILE A 459 13.76 -16.58 -6.21
CA ILE A 459 12.63 -15.66 -6.38
C ILE A 459 12.71 -14.49 -5.39
N SER A 460 13.16 -14.74 -4.15
CA SER A 460 13.33 -13.66 -3.17
C SER A 460 14.46 -12.71 -3.54
N GLU A 461 15.54 -13.18 -4.17
CA GLU A 461 16.60 -12.29 -4.67
C GLU A 461 16.10 -11.40 -5.80
N ASP A 462 15.38 -11.97 -6.77
CA ASP A 462 14.80 -11.21 -7.87
C ASP A 462 13.83 -10.16 -7.29
N LEU A 463 12.88 -10.56 -6.44
CA LEU A 463 11.92 -9.62 -5.82
C LEU A 463 12.63 -8.56 -4.96
N TRP A 464 13.59 -8.95 -4.13
CA TRP A 464 14.30 -8.01 -3.25
C TRP A 464 15.11 -6.97 -4.05
N SER A 465 15.72 -7.38 -5.16
CA SER A 465 16.49 -6.46 -6.01
C SER A 465 15.60 -5.33 -6.55
N HIS A 466 14.40 -5.65 -7.04
CA HIS A 466 13.43 -4.66 -7.52
C HIS A 466 12.88 -3.80 -6.37
N HIS A 467 12.49 -4.40 -5.24
CA HIS A 467 11.98 -3.64 -4.08
C HIS A 467 13.00 -2.62 -3.57
N SER A 468 14.26 -3.06 -3.47
CA SER A 468 15.37 -2.22 -3.03
C SER A 468 15.68 -1.12 -4.05
N ALA A 469 15.61 -1.41 -5.34
CA ALA A 469 15.84 -0.45 -6.40
C ALA A 469 14.76 0.65 -6.40
N ILE A 470 13.48 0.26 -6.30
CA ILE A 470 12.36 1.21 -6.17
C ILE A 470 12.64 2.17 -5.02
N TYR A 471 12.99 1.66 -3.84
CA TYR A 471 13.19 2.49 -2.65
C TYR A 471 14.44 3.38 -2.73
N ARG A 472 15.57 2.84 -3.24
CA ARG A 472 16.83 3.59 -3.40
C ARG A 472 16.73 4.73 -4.40
N ASN A 473 15.85 4.58 -5.40
CA ASN A 473 15.65 5.58 -6.44
C ASN A 473 14.47 6.52 -6.13
N LEU A 474 13.86 6.43 -4.94
CA LEU A 474 12.83 7.39 -4.54
C LEU A 474 13.45 8.78 -4.40
N PRO A 475 12.76 9.84 -4.87
CA PRO A 475 13.20 11.20 -4.62
C PRO A 475 13.30 11.50 -3.12
N ASP A 476 14.41 12.13 -2.71
CA ASP A 476 14.68 12.43 -1.29
C ASP A 476 13.55 13.20 -0.61
N PHE A 477 12.88 14.11 -1.32
CA PHE A 477 11.77 14.91 -0.78
C PHE A 477 10.56 14.07 -0.34
N LEU A 478 10.44 12.81 -0.78
CA LEU A 478 9.41 11.89 -0.29
C LEU A 478 9.81 11.23 1.04
N LEU A 479 11.11 11.21 1.37
CA LEU A 479 11.68 10.51 2.53
C LEU A 479 12.25 11.45 3.60
N SER A 480 12.40 12.74 3.30
CA SER A 480 12.89 13.78 4.21
C SER A 480 11.88 14.90 4.39
N ASN A 481 11.97 15.59 5.54
CA ASN A 481 11.18 16.77 5.80
C ASN A 481 12.11 18.01 5.83
N PRO A 482 12.09 18.88 4.81
CA PRO A 482 12.97 20.04 4.75
C PRO A 482 12.82 21.02 5.92
N SER A 483 11.72 21.00 6.68
CA SER A 483 11.56 21.84 7.88
C SER A 483 12.24 21.28 9.14
N GLN A 484 12.66 20.01 9.15
CA GLN A 484 13.32 19.35 10.29
C GLN A 484 14.74 18.87 9.96
N ASP A 485 15.02 18.55 8.70
CA ASP A 485 16.34 18.12 8.24
C ASP A 485 17.15 19.34 7.78
N VAL A 486 18.12 19.77 8.60
CA VAL A 486 19.08 20.82 8.22
C VAL A 486 19.81 20.39 6.94
N PRO A 487 19.84 21.19 5.86
CA PRO A 487 20.64 20.85 4.70
C PRO A 487 22.12 20.89 5.10
N MET A 488 22.76 19.73 5.17
CA MET A 488 24.21 19.67 5.15
C MET A 488 24.69 19.85 3.70
N THR A 489 25.59 20.83 3.54
CA THR A 489 26.45 21.11 2.38
C THR A 489 25.80 21.72 1.12
N GLY A 490 25.86 23.05 1.02
CA GLY A 490 26.72 23.76 0.03
C GLY A 490 26.74 23.32 -1.43
N ASP A 491 25.59 23.22 -2.11
CA ASP A 491 25.56 23.12 -3.57
C ASP A 491 25.01 24.42 -4.20
N ASP A 492 25.73 24.92 -5.22
CA ASP A 492 25.48 26.18 -5.90
C ASP A 492 24.12 26.19 -6.63
N THR A 493 23.09 26.76 -5.98
CA THR A 493 21.69 26.83 -6.46
C THR A 493 21.44 27.80 -7.62
N ASN A 494 22.48 28.37 -8.25
CA ASN A 494 22.34 29.44 -9.25
C ASN A 494 22.54 28.99 -10.71
N SER A 495 22.43 27.70 -11.04
CA SER A 495 22.46 27.26 -12.44
C SER A 495 21.05 27.20 -13.04
N PRO A 496 20.73 27.96 -14.12
CA PRO A 496 19.38 28.01 -14.71
C PRO A 496 18.87 26.66 -15.29
N ALA A 497 19.75 25.65 -15.41
CA ALA A 497 19.38 24.29 -15.81
C ALA A 497 18.82 23.42 -14.67
N SER A 498 19.12 23.72 -13.39
CA SER A 498 18.61 22.93 -12.25
C SER A 498 17.14 23.25 -11.91
N LEU A 499 16.66 24.45 -12.24
CA LEU A 499 15.30 24.94 -11.98
C LEU A 499 14.20 24.28 -12.84
N GLN A 500 14.55 23.46 -13.83
CA GLN A 500 13.59 22.80 -14.73
C GLN A 500 13.19 21.39 -14.29
N SER A 501 13.92 20.78 -13.34
CA SER A 501 13.57 19.45 -12.81
C SER A 501 12.39 19.54 -11.83
N PRO A 502 11.37 18.65 -11.91
CA PRO A 502 10.30 18.55 -10.90
C PRO A 502 10.85 18.45 -9.47
N THR A 503 11.97 17.75 -9.28
CA THR A 503 12.64 17.60 -7.98
C THR A 503 13.09 18.95 -7.39
N ALA A 504 13.62 19.85 -8.21
CA ALA A 504 14.08 21.17 -7.78
C ALA A 504 12.92 22.13 -7.46
N ARG A 505 11.79 22.00 -8.17
CA ARG A 505 10.57 22.79 -7.91
C ARG A 505 9.86 22.41 -6.60
N ILE A 506 9.93 21.13 -6.23
CA ILE A 506 9.34 20.60 -5.00
C ILE A 506 10.20 20.90 -3.77
N GLN A 507 11.53 20.98 -3.91
CA GLN A 507 12.44 21.39 -2.82
C GLN A 507 12.16 22.81 -2.30
N GLY A 508 11.49 23.66 -3.07
CA GLY A 508 11.05 25.01 -2.65
C GLY A 508 9.72 25.07 -1.88
N ILE A 509 9.06 23.94 -1.59
CA ILE A 509 7.77 23.94 -0.86
C ILE A 509 8.02 24.27 0.63
N PRO A 510 7.42 25.35 1.19
CA PRO A 510 7.71 25.83 2.55
C PRO A 510 7.43 24.83 3.68
N VAL A 511 6.59 23.82 3.44
CA VAL A 511 6.10 22.86 4.45
C VAL A 511 6.66 21.44 4.23
N GLY A 512 7.28 21.16 3.08
CA GLY A 512 7.84 19.83 2.78
C GLY A 512 6.81 18.69 2.74
N ASN A 513 7.29 17.44 2.74
CA ASN A 513 6.44 16.27 2.87
C ASN A 513 6.00 16.09 4.33
N ASN A 514 4.74 15.73 4.54
CA ASN A 514 4.22 15.48 5.89
C ASN A 514 5.00 14.33 6.56
N SER A 515 5.43 14.52 7.80
CA SER A 515 6.23 13.54 8.55
C SER A 515 5.54 12.18 8.66
N TRP A 516 4.21 12.14 8.80
CA TRP A 516 3.45 10.90 8.83
C TRP A 516 3.47 10.16 7.49
N ASN A 517 3.45 10.88 6.36
CA ASN A 517 3.61 10.27 5.03
C ASN A 517 5.00 9.65 4.85
N ILE A 518 6.04 10.29 5.39
CA ILE A 518 7.42 9.75 5.38
C ILE A 518 7.47 8.43 6.16
N LEU A 519 6.89 8.39 7.36
CA LEU A 519 6.85 7.17 8.18
C LEU A 519 6.07 6.05 7.48
N ARG A 520 4.91 6.36 6.88
CA ARG A 520 4.14 5.39 6.10
C ARG A 520 4.93 4.81 4.94
N LEU A 521 5.68 5.65 4.20
CA LEU A 521 6.50 5.20 3.08
C LEU A 521 7.68 4.33 3.53
N LYS A 522 8.36 4.71 4.63
CA LYS A 522 9.37 3.87 5.31
C LYS A 522 8.78 2.53 5.78
N GLY A 523 7.57 2.56 6.34
CA GLY A 523 6.82 1.38 6.75
C GLY A 523 6.56 0.43 5.57
N ARG A 524 6.15 0.94 4.40
CA ARG A 524 5.96 0.11 3.20
C ARG A 524 7.25 -0.57 2.73
N TYR A 525 8.41 0.08 2.89
CA TYR A 525 9.71 -0.55 2.60
C TYR A 525 9.96 -1.77 3.49
N TYR A 526 9.85 -1.60 4.80
CA TYR A 526 10.06 -2.70 5.74
C TYR A 526 9.00 -3.79 5.62
N ALA A 527 7.74 -3.43 5.32
CA ALA A 527 6.69 -4.39 5.03
C ALA A 527 7.05 -5.26 3.81
N GLY A 528 7.56 -4.65 2.72
CA GLY A 528 8.05 -5.42 1.57
C GLY A 528 9.22 -6.33 1.90
N GLN A 529 10.19 -5.85 2.69
CA GLN A 529 11.31 -6.66 3.17
C GLN A 529 10.84 -7.88 3.95
N TYR A 530 9.89 -7.69 4.85
CA TYR A 530 9.24 -8.75 5.61
C TYR A 530 8.48 -9.73 4.71
N ILE A 531 7.59 -9.25 3.85
CA ILE A 531 6.73 -10.09 3.00
C ILE A 531 7.56 -10.97 2.06
N ILE A 532 8.65 -10.44 1.48
CA ILE A 532 9.54 -11.20 0.59
C ILE A 532 10.27 -12.33 1.35
N HIS A 533 10.65 -12.10 2.61
CA HIS A 533 11.57 -12.99 3.32
C HIS A 533 10.92 -13.85 4.41
N ARG A 534 9.67 -13.59 4.82
CA ARG A 534 8.92 -14.42 5.79
C ARG A 534 8.94 -15.92 5.48
N PRO A 535 8.82 -16.40 4.22
CA PRO A 535 8.81 -17.83 3.94
C PRO A 535 10.08 -18.57 4.38
N PHE A 536 11.20 -17.87 4.58
CA PHE A 536 12.43 -18.48 5.10
C PHE A 536 12.34 -18.78 6.60
N ILE A 537 11.63 -17.93 7.37
CA ILE A 537 11.33 -18.22 8.79
C ILE A 537 10.46 -19.46 8.87
N GLU A 538 9.38 -19.50 8.09
CA GLU A 538 8.47 -20.65 8.03
C GLU A 538 9.18 -21.93 7.60
N PHE A 539 10.04 -21.85 6.59
CA PHE A 539 10.83 -22.99 6.13
C PHE A 539 11.71 -23.58 7.24
N ILE A 540 12.39 -22.73 8.03
CA ILE A 540 13.21 -23.19 9.16
C ILE A 540 12.33 -23.82 10.23
N VAL A 541 11.25 -23.13 10.64
CA VAL A 541 10.35 -23.61 11.71
C VAL A 541 9.73 -24.96 11.36
N LEU A 542 9.36 -25.18 10.10
CA LEU A 542 8.78 -26.44 9.63
C LEU A 542 9.81 -27.58 9.48
N ASN A 543 11.11 -27.28 9.42
CA ASN A 543 12.18 -28.26 9.14
C ASN A 543 13.27 -28.27 10.22
N ILE A 544 12.97 -27.80 11.43
CA ILE A 544 13.99 -27.47 12.43
C ILE A 544 14.94 -28.63 12.75
N ASP A 545 14.42 -29.85 12.87
CA ASP A 545 15.20 -31.04 13.23
C ASP A 545 16.27 -31.40 12.19
N ASN A 546 16.00 -31.07 10.92
CA ASN A 546 16.88 -31.43 9.80
C ASN A 546 17.64 -30.23 9.21
N PHE A 547 17.29 -29.01 9.63
CA PHE A 547 17.78 -27.78 9.01
C PHE A 547 19.29 -27.58 9.20
N GLU A 548 19.86 -28.05 10.31
CA GLU A 548 21.30 -27.97 10.58
C GLU A 548 22.15 -28.63 9.48
N SER A 549 21.64 -29.71 8.88
CA SER A 549 22.29 -30.46 7.80
C SER A 549 21.92 -29.98 6.38
N HIS A 550 21.09 -28.94 6.27
CA HIS A 550 20.53 -28.54 4.98
C HIS A 550 21.58 -27.84 4.09
N PRO A 551 21.71 -28.20 2.79
CA PRO A 551 22.77 -27.69 1.91
C PRO A 551 22.71 -26.18 1.66
N CYS A 552 21.55 -25.55 1.86
CA CYS A 552 21.37 -24.11 1.71
C CYS A 552 21.26 -23.36 3.05
N LYS A 553 21.71 -23.94 4.17
CA LYS A 553 21.57 -23.38 5.54
C LYS A 553 21.95 -21.90 5.60
N ASP A 554 23.19 -21.56 5.26
CA ASP A 554 23.70 -20.18 5.39
C ASP A 554 22.94 -19.16 4.55
N ALA A 555 22.57 -19.56 3.33
CA ALA A 555 21.79 -18.72 2.42
C ALA A 555 20.38 -18.47 2.97
N VAL A 556 19.74 -19.49 3.54
CA VAL A 556 18.42 -19.38 4.17
C VAL A 556 18.51 -18.52 5.43
N LEU A 557 19.50 -18.72 6.30
CA LEU A 557 19.71 -17.91 7.50
C LEU A 557 19.92 -16.42 7.17
N LYS A 558 20.70 -16.12 6.12
CA LYS A 558 20.88 -14.73 5.64
C LYS A 558 19.56 -14.08 5.22
N ARG A 559 18.66 -14.82 4.57
CA ARG A 559 17.33 -14.33 4.18
C ARG A 559 16.38 -14.21 5.36
N SER A 560 16.45 -15.16 6.30
CA SER A 560 15.72 -15.07 7.58
C SER A 560 16.11 -13.83 8.37
N LYS A 561 17.41 -13.49 8.43
CA LYS A 561 17.86 -12.22 9.01
C LYS A 561 17.21 -11.02 8.32
N SER A 562 17.13 -11.04 7.00
CA SER A 562 16.48 -9.96 6.24
C SER A 562 15.00 -9.81 6.60
N CYS A 563 14.28 -10.91 6.88
CA CYS A 563 12.92 -10.88 7.42
C CYS A 563 12.86 -10.21 8.80
N LEU A 564 13.72 -10.64 9.72
CA LEU A 564 13.76 -10.14 11.10
C LEU A 564 14.12 -8.65 11.13
N ASP A 565 15.10 -8.22 10.33
CA ASP A 565 15.45 -6.81 10.13
C ASP A 565 14.25 -6.00 9.61
N GLY A 566 13.45 -6.59 8.70
CA GLY A 566 12.20 -6.00 8.22
C GLY A 566 11.17 -5.82 9.34
N CYS A 567 10.93 -6.85 10.15
CA CYS A 567 10.05 -6.78 11.31
C CYS A 567 10.50 -5.69 12.30
N THR A 568 11.78 -5.69 12.66
CA THR A 568 12.37 -4.71 13.58
C THR A 568 12.29 -3.29 13.05
N GLY A 569 12.65 -3.09 11.78
CA GLY A 569 12.62 -1.78 11.13
C GLY A 569 11.22 -1.20 11.07
N PHE A 570 10.21 -2.01 10.72
CA PHE A 570 8.82 -1.58 10.69
C PHE A 570 8.32 -1.12 12.07
N ILE A 571 8.55 -1.93 13.10
CA ILE A 571 8.12 -1.61 14.47
C ILE A 571 8.78 -0.31 14.94
N LYS A 572 10.09 -0.15 14.71
CA LYS A 572 10.83 1.07 15.08
C LYS A 572 10.33 2.31 14.33
N VAL A 573 9.97 2.19 13.05
CA VAL A 573 9.43 3.32 12.27
C VAL A 573 8.14 3.88 12.87
N PHE A 574 7.28 3.03 13.42
CA PHE A 574 6.01 3.45 14.02
C PHE A 574 6.07 3.65 15.54
N ASP A 575 7.24 3.42 16.17
CA ASP A 575 7.47 3.74 17.59
C ASP A 575 7.75 5.24 17.78
N VAL A 576 6.73 6.04 17.45
CA VAL A 576 6.72 7.49 17.57
C VAL A 576 5.71 7.95 18.61
N GLN A 577 5.86 9.16 19.11
CA GLN A 577 4.98 9.69 20.17
C GLN A 577 3.51 9.79 19.71
N THR A 578 3.28 10.29 18.51
CA THR A 578 1.95 10.55 17.96
C THR A 578 1.77 9.87 16.61
N VAL A 579 0.64 9.19 16.44
CA VAL A 579 0.25 8.53 15.18
C VAL A 579 -1.08 9.10 14.71
N ASN A 580 -1.28 9.19 13.40
CA ASN A 580 -2.48 9.84 12.85
C ASN A 580 -3.49 8.82 12.33
N SER A 581 -4.71 8.81 12.89
CA SER A 581 -5.75 7.85 12.54
C SER A 581 -6.39 8.10 11.18
N LEU A 582 -6.25 9.30 10.59
CA LEU A 582 -6.84 9.63 9.28
C LEU A 582 -6.39 8.69 8.17
N THR A 583 -5.21 8.08 8.30
CA THR A 583 -4.70 7.12 7.33
C THR A 583 -5.16 5.68 7.53
N CYS A 584 -6.10 5.45 8.46
CA CYS A 584 -6.55 4.15 8.95
C CYS A 584 -5.43 3.31 9.57
N LEU A 585 -5.49 3.12 10.89
CA LEU A 585 -4.44 2.40 11.62
C LEU A 585 -4.58 0.88 11.52
N PHE A 586 -5.69 0.36 10.99
CA PHE A 586 -5.96 -1.06 10.91
C PHE A 586 -4.86 -1.86 10.18
N PRO A 587 -4.47 -1.57 8.92
CA PRO A 587 -3.44 -2.36 8.24
C PRO A 587 -2.08 -2.29 8.97
N THR A 588 -1.74 -1.12 9.52
CA THR A 588 -0.48 -0.92 10.27
C THR A 588 -0.48 -1.72 11.57
N GLY A 589 -1.60 -1.78 12.28
CA GLY A 589 -1.75 -2.57 13.49
C GLY A 589 -1.70 -4.07 13.23
N MET A 590 -2.37 -4.56 12.17
CA MET A 590 -2.32 -5.98 11.78
C MET A 590 -0.91 -6.44 11.42
N VAL A 591 -0.17 -5.62 10.67
CA VAL A 591 1.24 -5.91 10.34
C VAL A 591 2.11 -5.87 11.60
N THR A 592 1.88 -4.90 12.50
CA THR A 592 2.60 -4.80 13.80
C THR A 592 2.37 -6.05 14.65
N PHE A 593 1.12 -6.50 14.78
CA PHE A 593 0.75 -7.73 15.48
C PHE A 593 1.49 -8.93 14.89
N THR A 594 1.44 -9.08 13.56
CA THR A 594 2.07 -10.19 12.85
C THR A 594 3.60 -10.22 13.04
N MET A 595 4.27 -9.08 12.86
CA MET A 595 5.72 -8.97 13.01
C MET A 595 6.16 -9.20 14.46
N THR A 596 5.35 -8.78 15.43
CA THR A 596 5.63 -9.00 16.85
C THR A 596 5.59 -10.50 17.19
N ILE A 597 4.60 -11.25 16.67
CA ILE A 597 4.54 -12.72 16.83
C ILE A 597 5.79 -13.36 16.23
N ILE A 598 6.22 -12.94 15.03
CA ILE A 598 7.40 -13.51 14.37
C ILE A 598 8.66 -13.30 15.20
N LEU A 599 8.87 -12.10 15.74
CA LEU A 599 10.02 -11.82 16.61
C LEU A 599 9.95 -12.66 17.88
N MET A 600 8.78 -12.76 18.52
CA MET A 600 8.56 -13.62 19.69
C MET A 600 8.90 -15.09 19.38
N VAL A 601 8.40 -15.64 18.28
CA VAL A 601 8.69 -17.02 17.86
C VAL A 601 10.18 -17.20 17.57
N ALA A 602 10.82 -16.25 16.90
CA ALA A 602 12.24 -16.34 16.58
C ALA A 602 13.12 -16.43 17.84
N THR A 603 12.77 -15.72 18.93
CA THR A 603 13.53 -15.78 20.20
C THR A 603 13.49 -17.15 20.90
N ILE A 604 12.55 -18.04 20.55
CA ILE A 604 12.41 -19.39 21.15
C ILE A 604 13.46 -20.36 20.59
N PHE A 605 13.98 -20.09 19.39
CA PHE A 605 14.84 -21.04 18.69
C PHE A 605 16.30 -20.58 18.71
N PRO A 606 17.24 -21.41 19.22
CA PRO A 606 18.67 -21.06 19.27
C PRO A 606 19.26 -20.69 17.91
N ILE A 607 18.73 -21.27 16.82
CA ILE A 607 19.22 -21.02 15.46
C ILE A 607 19.05 -19.57 14.98
N PHE A 608 18.09 -18.83 15.56
CA PHE A 608 17.87 -17.43 15.24
C PHE A 608 18.65 -16.48 16.16
N LYS A 609 19.30 -16.98 17.22
CA LYS A 609 19.93 -16.14 18.26
C LYS A 609 20.92 -15.13 17.67
N ASP A 610 21.78 -15.56 16.76
CA ASP A 610 22.80 -14.71 16.13
C ASP A 610 22.23 -13.82 15.00
N LEU A 611 20.96 -14.03 14.61
CA LEU A 611 20.28 -13.25 13.57
C LEU A 611 19.42 -12.12 14.14
N LEU A 612 19.00 -12.26 15.41
CA LEU A 612 18.20 -11.26 16.11
C LEU A 612 19.07 -10.07 16.53
N PRO A 613 18.53 -8.85 16.53
CA PRO A 613 19.24 -7.69 17.05
C PRO A 613 19.36 -7.79 18.58
N ASP A 614 20.42 -7.18 19.14
CA ASP A 614 20.68 -7.17 20.59
C ASP A 614 19.51 -6.58 21.40
N ASP A 615 18.76 -5.65 20.80
CA ASP A 615 17.61 -4.96 21.39
C ASP A 615 16.26 -5.61 21.05
N VAL A 616 16.23 -6.89 20.63
CA VAL A 616 14.98 -7.57 20.20
C VAL A 616 13.85 -7.50 21.22
N GLU A 617 14.16 -7.60 22.52
CA GLU A 617 13.14 -7.52 23.58
C GLU A 617 12.52 -6.11 23.65
N ASP A 618 13.32 -5.06 23.51
CA ASP A 618 12.84 -3.68 23.45
C ASP A 618 11.98 -3.45 22.20
N VAL A 619 12.33 -4.09 21.09
CA VAL A 619 11.53 -4.07 19.85
C VAL A 619 10.20 -4.79 20.03
N ILE A 620 10.16 -5.94 20.69
CA ILE A 620 8.92 -6.65 21.00
C ILE A 620 8.02 -5.78 21.89
N LEU A 621 8.60 -5.13 22.90
CA LEU A 621 7.88 -4.18 23.75
C LEU A 621 7.37 -2.97 22.96
N ALA A 622 8.16 -2.43 22.04
CA ALA A 622 7.74 -1.37 21.13
C ALA A 622 6.59 -1.82 20.22
N GLY A 623 6.59 -3.07 19.74
CA GLY A 623 5.49 -3.64 18.95
C GLY A 623 4.18 -3.69 19.73
N LYS A 624 4.21 -4.22 20.96
CA LYS A 624 3.05 -4.22 21.87
C LYS A 624 2.56 -2.81 22.18
N ARG A 625 3.48 -1.89 22.46
CA ARG A 625 3.18 -0.48 22.74
C ARG A 625 2.56 0.20 21.53
N ASN A 626 3.08 0.00 20.32
CA ASN A 626 2.48 0.53 19.09
C ASN A 626 1.04 0.03 18.92
N LEU A 627 0.79 -1.25 19.15
CA LEU A 627 -0.54 -1.82 19.07
C LEU A 627 -1.49 -1.24 20.13
N ALA A 628 -1.00 -1.00 21.36
CA ALA A 628 -1.74 -0.29 22.41
C ALA A 628 -2.02 1.18 22.06
N ARG A 629 -1.14 1.83 21.28
CA ARG A 629 -1.44 3.17 20.73
C ARG A 629 -2.57 3.07 19.71
N PHE A 630 -2.48 2.13 18.79
CA PHE A 630 -3.49 1.94 17.75
C PHE A 630 -4.86 1.55 18.33
N SER A 631 -4.90 0.83 19.46
CA SER A 631 -6.14 0.42 20.10
C SER A 631 -6.97 1.56 20.67
N GLN A 632 -6.38 2.74 20.89
CA GLN A 632 -7.14 3.95 21.26
C GLN A 632 -8.07 4.44 20.14
N SER A 633 -7.73 4.13 18.88
CA SER A 633 -8.58 4.42 17.73
C SER A 633 -9.38 3.18 17.31
N VAL A 634 -8.73 2.02 17.19
CA VAL A 634 -9.35 0.76 16.76
C VAL A 634 -9.44 -0.18 17.97
N ALA A 635 -10.54 -0.12 18.70
CA ALA A 635 -10.70 -0.76 20.01
C ALA A 635 -10.46 -2.28 19.99
N GLU A 636 -10.73 -2.94 18.88
CA GLU A 636 -10.59 -4.38 18.67
C GLU A 636 -9.14 -4.87 18.84
N PHE A 637 -8.13 -4.01 18.64
CA PHE A 637 -6.73 -4.36 18.90
C PHE A 637 -6.44 -4.72 20.36
N SER A 638 -7.35 -4.38 21.30
CA SER A 638 -7.27 -4.84 22.69
C SER A 638 -7.20 -6.37 22.79
N TRP A 639 -7.92 -7.08 21.90
CA TRP A 639 -7.85 -8.54 21.84
C TRP A 639 -6.48 -9.03 21.36
N HIS A 640 -5.91 -8.40 20.33
CA HIS A 640 -4.57 -8.75 19.84
C HIS A 640 -3.47 -8.51 20.88
N ILE A 641 -3.60 -7.46 21.69
CA ILE A 641 -2.64 -7.17 22.79
C ILE A 641 -2.66 -8.29 23.82
N GLU A 642 -3.85 -8.75 24.23
CA GLU A 642 -4.02 -9.87 25.16
C GLU A 642 -3.43 -11.18 24.58
N ILE A 643 -3.60 -11.43 23.28
CA ILE A 643 -2.94 -12.56 22.61
C ILE A 643 -1.40 -12.44 22.67
N LEU A 644 -0.84 -11.26 22.40
CA LEU A 644 0.61 -11.03 22.50
C LEU A 644 1.11 -11.18 23.93
N GLU A 645 0.33 -10.83 24.94
CA GLU A 645 0.67 -11.01 26.36
C GLU A 645 0.74 -12.49 26.74
N ARG A 646 -0.27 -13.27 26.39
CA ARG A 646 -0.29 -14.73 26.62
C ARG A 646 0.88 -15.42 25.92
N LEU A 647 1.15 -15.03 24.68
CA LEU A 647 2.26 -15.57 23.90
C LEU A 647 3.61 -15.22 24.53
N ASP A 648 3.80 -13.99 25.01
CA ASP A 648 5.04 -13.56 25.65
C ASP A 648 5.31 -14.32 26.96
N VAL A 649 4.27 -14.58 27.77
CA VAL A 649 4.41 -15.41 28.98
C VAL A 649 4.83 -16.84 28.61
N ALA A 650 4.17 -17.46 27.63
CA ALA A 650 4.50 -18.82 27.17
C ALA A 650 5.94 -18.91 26.64
N ARG A 651 6.32 -17.93 25.82
CA ARG A 651 7.66 -17.77 25.24
C ARG A 651 8.72 -17.70 26.34
N ARG A 652 8.56 -16.82 27.33
CA ARG A 652 9.52 -16.66 28.44
C ARG A 652 9.65 -17.94 29.27
N ASN A 653 8.53 -18.61 29.58
CA ASN A 653 8.52 -19.88 30.30
C ASN A 653 9.28 -20.98 29.53
N ARG A 654 9.21 -20.97 28.20
CA ARG A 654 9.92 -21.95 27.35
C ARG A 654 11.41 -21.65 27.25
N ILE A 655 11.79 -20.38 27.11
CA ILE A 655 13.20 -19.96 27.13
C ILE A 655 13.85 -20.31 28.47
N ALA A 656 13.17 -20.04 29.59
CA ALA A 656 13.67 -20.39 30.93
C ALA A 656 13.94 -21.90 31.07
N ARG A 657 12.99 -22.74 30.63
CA ARG A 657 13.13 -24.21 30.63
C ARG A 657 14.31 -24.70 29.77
N GLN A 658 14.63 -24.01 28.68
CA GLN A 658 15.77 -24.36 27.81
C GLN A 658 17.12 -23.95 28.39
N THR A 659 17.18 -22.93 29.24
CA THR A 659 18.40 -22.52 29.95
C THR A 659 18.71 -23.35 31.20
N GLU A 660 17.72 -24.08 31.72
CA GLU A 660 17.88 -24.99 32.88
C GLU A 660 18.33 -26.41 32.49
N LEU A 661 18.22 -26.76 31.21
CA LEU A 661 18.69 -28.01 30.58
C LEU A 661 20.07 -27.81 29.95
#